data_AF-A0A067D7I4-F1
#
_entry.id   AF-A0A067D7I4-F1
#
_cell.length_a   1.000
_cell.length_b   1.000
_cell.length_c   1.000
_cell.angle_alpha   90.00
_cell.angle_beta   90.00
_cell.angle_gamma   90.00
#
_symmetry.space_group_name_H-M   'P 1'
#
loop_
_entity.id
_entity.type
_entity.pdbx_description
1 polymer ?
#
loop_
_entity_poly.entity_id
_entity_poly.type
_entity_poly.pdbx_seq_one_letter_code
_entity_poly.pdbx_strand_id
1 'polypeptide(L)'
;MSNNKAAYEAALTALRMSEDAAVAALRQIAQAPLRYKARVAYAVASPATLDAMADALADALVATGAFDVALVEFATTKRVAAKNEPSTTAYVNCIAKCTPYDACCIPTDVASGLVGMGADIFLTNTKDVSAADFEAPCAALVFWLKPHRAGIVGIDVVLPLLDAACLGLDSHRDCMLGAMAIFRPHTAYIAKYDMPPFNNAGGKRHAGRPTAGFLTRFCAALLRLDDLDLVVLCLRDVVSVTIDTELPEVATFVHACLTKHGWVTLVPAVDGLIQRWCADGKTGAVLHLLSSLAGVATDDAVCPPLQQIGIGELVRASYATAQRQRRTDILYPDGEDPALQTYCLTHIVLLDWYINELVPHRPDSYWYSERLPLVLAAHVDSFVHPGSNGFSDELPPITWLLSVPTAIVKALASQPALQVGTFVDTVLSLVCTVKANRGVIHDWQWTLFSGDALCDLLLLADHAGRVDPTLLENCFSIWGVTALLGVASFLRKRPCPLAAPERAAIARWIMVLAHTLPRNMTSFEVKVEQMYFTSRVHSTLEAMDLLMVTEPETFKSFFSTWYQALELSSWTNRLLFFPVLDKLHKMGYRAKIALLLEDSIKMCVNARPFDLAIRDVAMDATHCYECRLFDRFLRASDETLFPLHGDMCAQVEGVTSRHADRLAHDLYHDAWVIRKRYPTDHDESWWTNAMQTQQMAREDKAMAATLERYLADMGRPYRRRRPCRPSGRFSRPSPSA
;
A
#
# COMPACT_ATOMS: atom_id res chain seq x y z
N MET A 1 -22.04 -19.90 2.91
CA MET A 1 -21.30 -20.72 3.89
C MET A 1 -22.19 -21.63 4.75
N SER A 2 -23.46 -21.28 5.04
CA SER A 2 -24.40 -22.15 5.79
C SER A 2 -24.79 -23.45 5.06
N ASN A 3 -24.78 -23.46 3.72
CA ASN A 3 -25.37 -24.55 2.93
C ASN A 3 -24.67 -25.92 3.06
N ASN A 4 -23.36 -25.97 3.31
CA ASN A 4 -22.65 -27.26 3.40
C ASN A 4 -22.95 -27.99 4.71
N LYS A 5 -22.92 -27.30 5.85
CA LYS A 5 -23.24 -27.91 7.16
C LYS A 5 -24.68 -28.40 7.17
N ALA A 6 -25.61 -27.58 6.68
CA ALA A 6 -27.02 -27.97 6.56
C ALA A 6 -27.20 -29.23 5.69
N ALA A 7 -26.43 -29.38 4.61
CA ALA A 7 -26.48 -30.58 3.78
C ALA A 7 -25.96 -31.83 4.53
N TYR A 8 -24.85 -31.73 5.28
CA TYR A 8 -24.36 -32.85 6.08
C TYR A 8 -25.25 -33.15 7.30
N GLU A 9 -25.83 -32.13 7.94
CA GLU A 9 -26.84 -32.30 9.00
C GLU A 9 -28.12 -32.94 8.47
N ALA A 10 -28.52 -32.62 7.23
CA ALA A 10 -29.62 -33.29 6.55
C ALA A 10 -29.29 -34.76 6.27
N ALA A 11 -28.05 -35.08 5.85
CA ALA A 11 -27.60 -36.46 5.67
C ALA A 11 -27.57 -37.23 7.00
N LEU A 12 -27.11 -36.62 8.08
CA LEU A 12 -27.17 -37.20 9.44
C LEU A 12 -28.61 -37.42 9.91
N THR A 13 -29.51 -36.51 9.54
CA THR A 13 -30.95 -36.66 9.81
C THR A 13 -31.54 -37.81 9.01
N ALA A 14 -31.18 -37.94 7.73
CA ALA A 14 -31.58 -39.03 6.86
C ALA A 14 -31.06 -40.39 7.35
N LEU A 15 -29.84 -40.44 7.91
CA LEU A 15 -29.25 -41.64 8.49
C LEU A 15 -30.06 -42.17 9.68
N ARG A 16 -30.71 -41.28 10.44
CA ARG A 16 -31.66 -41.67 11.50
C ARG A 16 -32.96 -42.28 10.95
N MET A 17 -33.26 -42.08 9.67
CA MET A 17 -34.45 -42.60 9.00
C MET A 17 -34.14 -43.90 8.23
N SER A 18 -33.07 -43.91 7.43
CA SER A 18 -32.64 -45.05 6.61
C SER A 18 -31.22 -44.84 6.07
N GLU A 19 -30.42 -45.90 6.02
CA GLU A 19 -29.07 -45.90 5.43
C GLU A 19 -29.10 -45.53 3.94
N ASP A 20 -30.03 -46.10 3.15
CA ASP A 20 -30.17 -45.81 1.72
C ASP A 20 -30.45 -44.33 1.45
N ALA A 21 -31.26 -43.69 2.29
CA ALA A 21 -31.58 -42.27 2.20
C ALA A 21 -30.34 -41.41 2.49
N ALA A 22 -29.53 -41.80 3.49
CA ALA A 22 -28.27 -41.14 3.79
C ALA A 22 -27.25 -41.29 2.66
N VAL A 23 -27.09 -42.50 2.12
CA VAL A 23 -26.21 -42.77 0.98
C VAL A 23 -26.61 -41.95 -0.24
N ALA A 24 -27.91 -41.87 -0.55
CA ALA A 24 -28.42 -41.05 -1.65
C ALA A 24 -28.11 -39.55 -1.44
N ALA A 25 -28.35 -39.03 -0.24
CA ALA A 25 -28.02 -37.64 0.10
C ALA A 25 -26.52 -37.35 0.02
N LEU A 26 -25.68 -38.26 0.51
CA LEU A 26 -24.22 -38.15 0.45
C LEU A 26 -23.68 -38.25 -0.99
N ARG A 27 -24.27 -39.09 -1.85
CA ARG A 27 -23.95 -39.12 -3.29
C ARG A 27 -24.30 -37.80 -3.98
N GLN A 28 -25.47 -37.23 -3.68
CA GLN A 28 -25.83 -35.89 -4.16
C GLN A 28 -24.83 -34.84 -3.67
N ILE A 29 -24.34 -34.97 -2.44
CA ILE A 29 -23.31 -34.09 -1.90
C ILE A 29 -22.01 -34.19 -2.71
N ALA A 30 -21.60 -35.41 -3.06
CA ALA A 30 -20.38 -35.71 -3.81
C ALA A 30 -20.39 -35.25 -5.27
N GLN A 31 -21.57 -35.11 -5.88
CA GLN A 31 -21.71 -34.61 -7.26
C GLN A 31 -21.45 -33.10 -7.38
N ALA A 32 -21.34 -32.36 -6.27
CA ALA A 32 -21.04 -30.93 -6.30
C ALA A 32 -19.53 -30.70 -6.59
N PRO A 33 -19.16 -29.99 -7.67
CA PRO A 33 -17.80 -30.01 -8.20
C PRO A 33 -16.74 -29.37 -7.28
N LEU A 34 -17.08 -28.37 -6.47
CA LEU A 34 -16.15 -27.74 -5.52
C LEU A 34 -16.88 -27.21 -4.29
N ARG A 35 -16.67 -27.83 -3.12
CA ARG A 35 -17.23 -27.37 -1.84
C ARG A 35 -16.25 -26.46 -1.08
N TYR A 36 -16.79 -25.42 -0.44
CA TYR A 36 -16.00 -24.48 0.39
C TYR A 36 -15.35 -25.15 1.60
N LYS A 37 -16.04 -26.13 2.21
CA LYS A 37 -15.46 -27.04 3.21
C LYS A 37 -15.16 -28.35 2.50
N ALA A 38 -13.88 -28.57 2.20
CA ALA A 38 -13.41 -29.81 1.59
C ALA A 38 -13.43 -31.00 2.57
N ARG A 39 -13.57 -30.72 3.88
CA ARG A 39 -13.40 -31.67 4.97
C ARG A 39 -14.42 -31.39 6.07
N VAL A 40 -14.97 -32.44 6.67
CA VAL A 40 -15.94 -32.37 7.75
C VAL A 40 -15.53 -33.35 8.84
N ALA A 41 -15.80 -33.00 10.09
CA ALA A 41 -15.58 -33.88 11.24
C ALA A 41 -16.86 -34.12 12.03
N TYR A 42 -17.01 -35.34 12.53
CA TYR A 42 -18.00 -35.73 13.53
C TYR A 42 -17.26 -36.11 14.82
N ALA A 43 -17.49 -35.37 15.90
CA ALA A 43 -16.82 -35.61 17.17
C ALA A 43 -17.22 -36.99 17.74
N VAL A 44 -16.24 -37.73 18.27
CA VAL A 44 -16.49 -39.02 18.93
C VAL A 44 -16.02 -38.96 20.37
N ALA A 45 -16.71 -39.67 21.26
CA ALA A 45 -16.42 -39.63 22.70
C ALA A 45 -15.09 -40.32 23.06
N SER A 46 -14.69 -41.33 22.29
CA SER A 46 -13.48 -42.11 22.50
C SER A 46 -12.91 -42.61 21.17
N PRO A 47 -11.58 -42.61 20.98
CA PRO A 47 -10.95 -43.23 19.82
C PRO A 47 -10.98 -44.77 19.86
N ALA A 48 -11.24 -45.38 21.03
CA ALA A 48 -11.25 -46.84 21.17
C ALA A 48 -12.58 -47.50 20.76
N THR A 49 -13.67 -46.73 20.79
CA THR A 49 -15.03 -47.23 20.52
C THR A 49 -15.83 -46.14 19.84
N LEU A 50 -16.18 -46.38 18.58
CA LEU A 50 -17.16 -45.56 17.87
C LEU A 50 -18.55 -45.85 18.43
N ASP A 51 -19.35 -44.80 18.55
CA ASP A 51 -20.76 -44.99 18.86
C ASP A 51 -21.52 -45.47 17.60
N ALA A 52 -22.70 -46.04 17.80
CA ALA A 52 -23.50 -46.61 16.70
C ALA A 52 -23.83 -45.60 15.59
N MET A 53 -23.85 -44.29 15.90
CA MET A 53 -24.11 -43.25 14.92
C MET A 53 -22.85 -42.96 14.08
N ALA A 54 -21.68 -42.92 14.71
CA ALA A 54 -20.40 -42.74 14.03
C ALA A 54 -20.09 -43.94 13.10
N ASP A 55 -20.38 -45.16 13.55
CA ASP A 55 -20.25 -46.37 12.73
C ASP A 55 -21.20 -46.33 11.52
N ALA A 56 -22.50 -46.10 11.75
CA ALA A 56 -23.48 -46.01 10.66
C ALA A 56 -23.15 -44.89 9.66
N LEU A 57 -22.59 -43.77 10.13
CA LEU A 57 -22.15 -42.68 9.28
C LEU A 57 -20.93 -43.07 8.43
N ALA A 58 -19.94 -43.73 9.04
CA ALA A 58 -18.76 -44.21 8.33
C ALA A 58 -19.17 -45.21 7.24
N ASP A 59 -20.04 -46.16 7.55
CA ASP A 59 -20.56 -47.15 6.60
C ASP A 59 -21.31 -46.48 5.45
N ALA A 60 -22.21 -45.54 5.74
CA ALA A 60 -22.93 -44.79 4.72
C ALA A 60 -21.98 -43.97 3.82
N LEU A 61 -20.94 -43.33 4.38
CA LEU A 61 -19.93 -42.59 3.62
C LEU A 61 -19.12 -43.53 2.71
N VAL A 62 -18.67 -44.67 3.23
CA VAL A 62 -17.92 -45.70 2.48
C VAL A 62 -18.79 -46.28 1.36
N ALA A 63 -20.06 -46.57 1.63
CA ALA A 63 -21.02 -47.13 0.67
C ALA A 63 -21.30 -46.20 -0.54
N THR A 64 -21.02 -44.90 -0.42
CA THR A 64 -21.08 -44.01 -1.58
C THR A 64 -19.97 -44.27 -2.60
N GLY A 65 -18.83 -44.81 -2.17
CA GLY A 65 -17.59 -44.91 -2.95
C GLY A 65 -16.85 -43.58 -3.19
N ALA A 66 -17.43 -42.44 -2.79
CA ALA A 66 -16.95 -41.10 -3.13
C ALA A 66 -16.18 -40.41 -1.99
N PHE A 67 -16.30 -40.91 -0.76
CA PHE A 67 -15.64 -40.33 0.42
C PHE A 67 -14.48 -41.21 0.92
N ASP A 68 -13.47 -40.52 1.42
CA ASP A 68 -12.48 -41.06 2.33
C ASP A 68 -12.92 -40.79 3.76
N VAL A 69 -12.70 -41.76 4.63
CA VAL A 69 -13.05 -41.69 6.05
C VAL A 69 -11.83 -42.10 6.87
N ALA A 70 -11.51 -41.33 7.90
CA ALA A 70 -10.47 -41.64 8.85
C ALA A 70 -10.88 -41.25 10.27
N LEU A 71 -10.50 -42.08 11.25
CA LEU A 71 -10.56 -41.72 12.66
C LEU A 71 -9.30 -40.93 13.02
N VAL A 72 -9.46 -39.71 13.52
CA VAL A 72 -8.34 -38.87 13.96
C VAL A 72 -8.37 -38.67 15.47
N GLU A 73 -7.18 -38.62 16.07
CA GLU A 73 -6.97 -38.26 17.47
C GLU A 73 -6.32 -36.87 17.50
N PHE A 74 -6.81 -35.98 18.37
CA PHE A 74 -6.27 -34.61 18.48
C PHE A 74 -5.31 -34.50 19.67
N ALA A 75 -4.24 -33.72 19.48
CA ALA A 75 -3.40 -33.21 20.55
C ALA A 75 -3.76 -31.74 20.81
N THR A 76 -4.14 -31.45 22.05
CA THR A 76 -4.50 -30.12 22.51
C THR A 76 -3.42 -29.57 23.42
N THR A 77 -2.77 -28.49 23.01
CA THR A 77 -1.75 -27.81 23.83
C THR A 77 -2.28 -26.45 24.30
N LYS A 78 -2.23 -26.18 25.60
CA LYS A 78 -2.55 -24.86 26.15
C LYS A 78 -1.40 -23.89 25.87
N ARG A 79 -1.67 -22.83 25.13
CA ARG A 79 -0.74 -21.72 24.90
C ARG A 79 -0.88 -20.74 26.07
N VAL A 80 0.20 -20.59 26.84
CA VAL A 80 0.28 -19.57 27.88
C VAL A 80 0.36 -18.21 27.18
N ALA A 81 -0.58 -17.32 27.47
CA ALA A 81 -0.60 -15.97 26.91
C ALA A 81 0.75 -15.27 27.15
N ALA A 82 1.23 -14.52 26.16
CA ALA A 82 2.40 -13.66 26.38
C ALA A 82 2.07 -12.65 27.49
N LYS A 83 3.07 -12.22 28.28
CA LYS A 83 2.89 -11.36 29.49
C LYS A 83 2.07 -10.07 29.28
N ASN A 84 1.78 -9.69 28.03
CA ASN A 84 1.09 -8.46 27.66
C ASN A 84 -0.24 -8.68 26.89
N GLU A 85 -0.66 -9.93 26.66
CA GLU A 85 -1.95 -10.22 26.04
C GLU A 85 -3.03 -10.40 27.13
N PRO A 86 -4.26 -9.90 26.93
CA PRO A 86 -5.37 -10.16 27.84
C PRO A 86 -5.53 -11.68 28.02
N SER A 87 -5.80 -12.12 29.26
CA SER A 87 -5.74 -13.50 29.75
C SER A 87 -6.78 -14.45 29.10
N THR A 88 -6.71 -14.60 27.79
CA THR A 88 -7.48 -15.58 27.02
C THR A 88 -6.63 -16.85 26.93
N THR A 89 -7.21 -17.97 27.35
CA THR A 89 -6.51 -19.26 27.31
C THR A 89 -6.57 -19.76 25.89
N ALA A 90 -5.50 -19.54 25.12
CA ALA A 90 -5.45 -19.98 23.74
C ALA A 90 -5.11 -21.49 23.65
N TYR A 91 -5.89 -22.27 22.92
CA TYR A 91 -5.61 -23.67 22.62
C TYR A 91 -4.99 -23.83 21.23
N VAL A 92 -4.04 -24.74 21.11
CA VAL A 92 -3.53 -25.23 19.83
C VAL A 92 -3.97 -26.68 19.70
N ASN A 93 -4.95 -26.93 18.83
CA ASN A 93 -5.48 -28.26 18.58
C ASN A 93 -4.99 -28.76 17.23
N CYS A 94 -4.24 -29.85 17.19
CA CYS A 94 -3.73 -30.45 15.96
C CYS A 94 -4.07 -31.94 15.90
N ILE A 95 -4.23 -32.49 14.71
CA ILE A 95 -4.34 -33.94 14.53
C ILE A 95 -3.01 -34.58 14.93
N ALA A 96 -3.02 -35.42 15.97
CA ALA A 96 -1.84 -36.16 16.43
C ALA A 96 -1.68 -37.49 15.70
N LYS A 97 -2.80 -38.14 15.39
CA LYS A 97 -2.83 -39.45 14.74
C LYS A 97 -4.02 -39.55 13.80
N CYS A 98 -3.83 -40.24 12.67
CA CYS A 98 -4.86 -40.51 11.67
C CYS A 98 -4.88 -42.02 11.38
N THR A 99 -6.06 -42.63 11.51
CA THR A 99 -6.30 -44.06 11.26
C THR A 99 -7.33 -44.17 10.13
N PRO A 100 -6.87 -44.41 8.88
CA PRO A 100 -7.75 -44.60 7.72
C PRO A 100 -8.73 -45.76 7.89
N TYR A 101 -9.92 -45.66 7.30
CA TYR A 101 -10.78 -46.81 7.08
C TYR A 101 -10.26 -47.65 5.91
N ASP A 102 -10.09 -48.95 6.12
CA ASP A 102 -9.49 -49.87 5.14
C ASP A 102 -10.25 -49.87 3.79
N ALA A 103 -11.58 -49.80 3.83
CA ALA A 103 -12.41 -49.79 2.63
C ALA A 103 -12.21 -48.55 1.74
N CYS A 104 -11.69 -47.44 2.28
CA CYS A 104 -11.46 -46.21 1.52
C CYS A 104 -10.17 -46.25 0.67
N CYS A 105 -9.24 -47.18 0.95
CA CYS A 105 -7.94 -47.26 0.28
C CYS A 105 -7.18 -45.92 0.28
N ILE A 106 -7.13 -45.25 1.44
CA ILE A 106 -6.47 -43.93 1.57
C ILE A 106 -4.95 -44.12 1.46
N PRO A 107 -4.26 -43.44 0.51
CA PRO A 107 -2.80 -43.51 0.41
C PRO A 107 -2.09 -43.01 1.68
N THR A 108 -0.95 -43.61 2.01
CA THR A 108 -0.17 -43.27 3.21
C THR A 108 0.23 -41.80 3.25
N ASP A 109 0.56 -41.21 2.11
CA ASP A 109 0.91 -39.78 2.00
C ASP A 109 -0.27 -38.88 2.39
N VAL A 110 -1.50 -39.24 1.99
CA VAL A 110 -2.72 -38.51 2.36
C VAL A 110 -2.98 -38.60 3.87
N ALA A 111 -2.90 -39.81 4.44
CA ALA A 111 -3.07 -40.02 5.87
C ALA A 111 -2.03 -39.26 6.69
N SER A 112 -0.78 -39.24 6.21
CA SER A 112 0.33 -38.53 6.84
C SER A 112 0.18 -37.01 6.69
N GLY A 113 -0.36 -36.52 5.57
CA GLY A 113 -0.66 -35.11 5.33
C GLY A 113 -1.68 -34.53 6.32
N LEU A 114 -2.57 -35.35 6.89
CA LEU A 114 -3.52 -34.89 7.91
C LEU A 114 -2.88 -34.64 9.28
N VAL A 115 -1.79 -35.35 9.59
CA VAL A 115 -1.11 -35.22 10.89
C VAL A 115 -0.47 -33.84 11.00
N GLY A 116 -0.77 -33.15 12.10
CA GLY A 116 -0.34 -31.79 12.38
C GLY A 116 -1.32 -30.70 11.92
N MET A 117 -2.35 -31.02 11.12
CA MET A 117 -3.36 -30.04 10.71
C MET A 117 -4.23 -29.60 11.89
N GLY A 118 -4.62 -28.32 11.91
CA GLY A 118 -5.45 -27.73 12.95
C GLY A 118 -6.86 -28.35 13.03
N ALA A 119 -7.35 -28.64 14.24
CA ALA A 119 -8.68 -29.24 14.45
C ALA A 119 -9.83 -28.27 14.07
N ASP A 120 -9.57 -26.97 14.16
CA ASP A 120 -10.47 -25.89 13.79
C ASP A 120 -10.86 -25.93 12.31
N ILE A 121 -9.96 -26.39 11.44
CA ILE A 121 -10.20 -26.58 10.00
C ILE A 121 -11.39 -27.53 9.77
N PHE A 122 -11.63 -28.47 10.70
CA PHE A 122 -12.63 -29.52 10.57
C PHE A 122 -13.87 -29.31 11.44
N LEU A 123 -13.67 -28.82 12.68
CA LEU A 123 -14.68 -28.85 13.74
C LEU A 123 -15.42 -27.53 13.97
N THR A 124 -14.84 -26.36 13.63
CA THR A 124 -15.47 -25.07 13.96
C THR A 124 -16.35 -24.55 12.83
N ASN A 125 -17.48 -23.93 13.22
CA ASN A 125 -18.23 -23.06 12.33
C ASN A 125 -17.61 -21.67 12.47
N THR A 126 -16.82 -21.27 11.48
CA THR A 126 -15.82 -20.18 11.51
C THR A 126 -16.38 -18.76 11.67
N LYS A 127 -17.58 -18.59 12.26
CA LYS A 127 -18.20 -17.28 12.49
C LYS A 127 -18.25 -16.85 13.96
N ASP A 128 -18.29 -17.78 14.92
CA ASP A 128 -18.72 -17.41 16.28
C ASP A 128 -17.71 -17.75 17.40
N VAL A 129 -16.65 -18.51 17.12
CA VAL A 129 -15.63 -18.88 18.13
C VAL A 129 -14.25 -18.57 17.58
N SER A 130 -13.49 -17.74 18.30
CA SER A 130 -12.07 -17.53 17.98
C SER A 130 -11.38 -18.90 18.06
N ALA A 131 -10.55 -19.25 17.07
CA ALA A 131 -9.88 -20.56 17.06
C ALA A 131 -9.05 -20.81 18.33
N ALA A 132 -8.70 -19.74 19.06
CA ALA A 132 -7.98 -19.78 20.32
C ALA A 132 -8.84 -20.30 21.50
N ASP A 133 -10.15 -20.13 21.52
CA ASP A 133 -10.98 -20.48 22.69
C ASP A 133 -11.59 -21.90 22.62
N PHE A 134 -11.31 -22.63 21.54
CA PHE A 134 -11.89 -23.96 21.31
C PHE A 134 -10.97 -25.06 21.85
N GLU A 135 -11.44 -25.88 22.78
CA GLU A 135 -10.78 -27.14 23.16
C GLU A 135 -11.34 -28.26 22.28
N ALA A 136 -10.48 -28.89 21.46
CA ALA A 136 -10.91 -29.98 20.59
C ALA A 136 -11.28 -31.24 21.39
N PRO A 137 -12.25 -32.05 20.90
CA PRO A 137 -12.51 -33.39 21.46
C PRO A 137 -11.24 -34.27 21.35
N CYS A 138 -11.19 -35.35 22.11
CA CYS A 138 -10.05 -36.29 22.04
C CYS A 138 -9.91 -36.93 20.66
N ALA A 139 -11.02 -37.18 19.96
CA ALA A 139 -11.04 -37.77 18.64
C ALA A 139 -12.25 -37.32 17.81
N ALA A 140 -12.15 -37.49 16.48
CA ALA A 140 -13.27 -37.30 15.56
C ALA A 140 -13.17 -38.23 14.35
N LEU A 141 -14.32 -38.56 13.77
CA LEU A 141 -14.41 -39.12 12.43
C LEU A 141 -14.27 -37.98 11.42
N VAL A 142 -13.18 -37.96 10.65
CA VAL A 142 -12.93 -36.97 9.60
C VAL A 142 -13.18 -37.61 8.25
N PHE A 143 -13.90 -36.91 7.39
CA PHE A 143 -14.20 -37.38 6.05
C PHE A 143 -14.15 -36.25 5.01
N TRP A 144 -13.78 -36.62 3.78
CA TRP A 144 -13.63 -35.73 2.64
C TRP A 144 -13.92 -36.48 1.35
N LEU A 145 -14.23 -35.75 0.28
CA LEU A 145 -14.38 -36.36 -1.04
C LEU A 145 -13.01 -36.79 -1.55
N LYS A 146 -12.92 -37.99 -2.16
CA LYS A 146 -11.67 -38.52 -2.71
C LYS A 146 -10.86 -37.50 -3.54
N PRO A 147 -11.45 -36.71 -4.47
CA PRO A 147 -10.72 -35.65 -5.16
C PRO A 147 -9.89 -34.74 -4.24
N HIS A 148 -10.35 -34.43 -3.03
CA HIS A 148 -9.65 -33.57 -2.07
C HIS A 148 -8.37 -34.19 -1.45
N ARG A 149 -8.00 -35.43 -1.76
CA ARG A 149 -6.70 -36.03 -1.40
C ARG A 149 -5.52 -35.14 -1.79
N ALA A 150 -5.59 -34.52 -2.98
CA ALA A 150 -4.55 -33.60 -3.46
C ALA A 150 -4.40 -32.39 -2.52
N GLY A 151 -5.51 -31.77 -2.09
CA GLY A 151 -5.46 -30.66 -1.15
C GLY A 151 -4.95 -31.02 0.25
N ILE A 152 -4.99 -32.31 0.64
CA ILE A 152 -4.49 -32.79 1.94
C ILE A 152 -2.98 -32.94 1.94
N VAL A 153 -2.41 -33.59 0.92
CA VAL A 153 -0.95 -33.77 0.83
C VAL A 153 -0.21 -32.47 0.55
N GLY A 154 -0.93 -31.47 0.02
CA GLY A 154 -0.41 -30.14 -0.22
C GLY A 154 0.32 -29.99 -1.55
N ILE A 155 0.67 -28.75 -1.82
CA ILE A 155 1.13 -28.26 -3.12
C ILE A 155 2.40 -28.96 -3.64
N ASP A 156 3.37 -29.19 -2.76
CA ASP A 156 4.68 -29.72 -3.11
C ASP A 156 4.60 -31.19 -3.53
N VAL A 157 3.64 -31.93 -2.98
CA VAL A 157 3.39 -33.33 -3.31
C VAL A 157 2.50 -33.43 -4.55
N VAL A 158 1.47 -32.59 -4.68
CA VAL A 158 0.55 -32.64 -5.83
C VAL A 158 1.24 -32.31 -7.14
N LEU A 159 2.12 -31.30 -7.14
CA LEU A 159 2.70 -30.79 -8.38
C LEU A 159 3.41 -31.85 -9.23
N PRO A 160 4.35 -32.67 -8.69
CA PRO A 160 4.95 -33.77 -9.43
C PRO A 160 3.93 -34.83 -9.87
N LEU A 161 2.85 -35.01 -9.11
CA LEU A 161 1.82 -36.02 -9.35
C LEU A 161 0.78 -35.61 -10.40
N LEU A 162 0.72 -34.33 -10.78
CA LEU A 162 -0.07 -33.89 -11.92
C LEU A 162 0.45 -34.50 -13.24
N ASP A 163 1.70 -34.97 -13.25
CA ASP A 163 2.34 -35.63 -14.39
C ASP A 163 2.42 -37.16 -14.27
N ALA A 164 2.29 -37.74 -13.07
CA ALA A 164 2.44 -39.17 -12.83
C ALA A 164 1.58 -39.65 -11.65
N ALA A 165 0.75 -40.68 -11.88
CA ALA A 165 -0.01 -41.46 -10.90
C ALA A 165 -0.72 -40.66 -9.80
N CYS A 166 -2.03 -40.47 -9.95
CA CYS A 166 -2.85 -39.72 -9.02
C CYS A 166 -3.14 -40.51 -7.75
N LEU A 167 -2.55 -40.17 -6.60
CA LEU A 167 -3.00 -40.38 -5.19
C LEU A 167 -4.15 -41.39 -4.91
N GLY A 168 -4.11 -42.59 -5.50
CA GLY A 168 -5.23 -43.54 -5.54
C GLY A 168 -6.55 -42.99 -6.12
N LEU A 169 -6.50 -41.95 -6.96
CA LEU A 169 -7.64 -41.35 -7.65
C LEU A 169 -7.86 -42.02 -9.01
N ASP A 170 -9.13 -42.10 -9.41
CA ASP A 170 -9.53 -42.81 -10.63
C ASP A 170 -9.16 -42.06 -11.91
N SER A 171 -8.91 -40.74 -11.83
CA SER A 171 -8.59 -39.91 -12.99
C SER A 171 -7.69 -38.70 -12.67
N HIS A 172 -6.99 -38.21 -13.70
CA HIS A 172 -6.27 -36.92 -13.63
C HIS A 172 -7.23 -35.74 -13.39
N ARG A 173 -8.48 -35.86 -13.87
CA ARG A 173 -9.55 -34.87 -13.64
C ARG A 173 -9.82 -34.71 -12.14
N ASP A 174 -9.94 -35.82 -11.42
CA ASP A 174 -10.17 -35.80 -9.96
C ASP A 174 -8.97 -35.24 -9.20
N CYS A 175 -7.76 -35.53 -9.65
CA CYS A 175 -6.54 -34.95 -9.08
C CYS A 175 -6.53 -33.42 -9.25
N MET A 176 -6.92 -32.94 -10.44
CA MET A 176 -7.00 -31.52 -10.75
C MET A 176 -8.09 -30.81 -9.92
N LEU A 177 -9.27 -31.41 -9.75
CA LEU A 177 -10.32 -30.91 -8.86
C LEU A 177 -9.83 -30.80 -7.41
N GLY A 178 -9.07 -31.80 -6.96
CA GLY A 178 -8.39 -31.78 -5.68
C GLY A 178 -7.41 -30.63 -5.51
N ALA A 179 -6.57 -30.42 -6.52
CA ALA A 179 -5.56 -29.37 -6.56
C ALA A 179 -6.19 -27.97 -6.57
N MET A 180 -7.33 -27.77 -7.26
CA MET A 180 -8.09 -26.52 -7.24
C MET A 180 -8.53 -26.11 -5.82
N ALA A 181 -8.81 -27.07 -4.95
CA ALA A 181 -9.19 -26.79 -3.57
C ALA A 181 -8.05 -26.16 -2.74
N ILE A 182 -6.81 -26.15 -3.23
CA ILE A 182 -5.67 -25.49 -2.58
C ILE A 182 -5.75 -23.96 -2.73
N PHE A 183 -6.29 -23.45 -3.84
CA PHE A 183 -6.32 -22.01 -4.13
C PHE A 183 -7.50 -21.27 -3.46
N ARG A 184 -8.60 -21.96 -3.20
CA ARG A 184 -9.84 -21.37 -2.66
C ARG A 184 -9.76 -20.87 -1.20
N PRO A 185 -9.06 -21.54 -0.26
CA PRO A 185 -9.02 -21.15 1.15
C PRO A 185 -8.24 -19.85 1.42
N HIS A 186 -7.32 -19.46 0.53
CA HIS A 186 -6.41 -18.34 0.78
C HIS A 186 -6.99 -16.95 0.50
N THR A 187 -8.08 -16.84 -0.25
CA THR A 187 -8.43 -15.57 -0.91
C THR A 187 -9.37 -14.66 -0.13
N ALA A 188 -10.20 -15.18 0.77
CA ALA A 188 -11.22 -14.39 1.48
C ALA A 188 -11.01 -14.29 3.01
N TYR A 189 -10.34 -15.25 3.63
CA TYR A 189 -10.24 -15.31 5.10
C TYR A 189 -8.92 -14.75 5.65
N ILE A 190 -7.79 -14.96 4.97
CA ILE A 190 -6.49 -14.40 5.39
C ILE A 190 -6.42 -12.90 5.15
N ALA A 191 -6.88 -12.44 3.99
CA ALA A 191 -6.87 -11.02 3.62
C ALA A 191 -7.67 -10.12 4.60
N LYS A 192 -8.66 -10.68 5.30
CA LYS A 192 -9.50 -9.92 6.23
C LYS A 192 -8.97 -9.91 7.68
N TYR A 193 -8.17 -10.91 8.07
CA TYR A 193 -7.82 -11.11 9.49
C TYR A 193 -6.31 -11.13 9.77
N ASP A 194 -5.47 -10.83 8.77
CA ASP A 194 -4.00 -10.76 8.90
C ASP A 194 -3.42 -11.95 9.70
N MET A 195 -4.05 -13.11 9.53
CA MET A 195 -3.69 -14.31 10.27
C MET A 195 -2.41 -14.84 9.64
N PRO A 196 -1.34 -15.08 10.42
CA PRO A 196 -0.13 -15.67 9.88
C PRO A 196 -0.48 -16.99 9.18
N PRO A 197 0.10 -17.26 8.00
CA PRO A 197 -0.17 -18.49 7.26
C PRO A 197 0.02 -19.66 8.21
N PHE A 198 -1.04 -20.44 8.41
CA PHE A 198 -1.20 -21.48 9.42
C PHE A 198 0.14 -22.06 9.88
N ASN A 199 0.67 -21.49 10.97
CA ASN A 199 1.88 -21.97 11.60
C ASN A 199 1.49 -23.27 12.30
N ASN A 200 1.69 -24.40 11.62
CA ASN A 200 1.75 -25.69 12.28
C ASN A 200 2.74 -25.55 13.44
N ALA A 201 2.27 -25.71 14.68
CA ALA A 201 3.03 -25.49 15.90
C ALA A 201 4.18 -26.50 16.13
N GLY A 202 4.56 -27.25 15.10
CA GLY A 202 5.54 -28.33 15.15
C GLY A 202 6.66 -28.20 14.12
N GLY A 203 7.13 -27.00 13.77
CA GLY A 203 8.44 -26.75 13.11
C GLY A 203 8.73 -27.42 11.75
N LYS A 204 7.88 -28.32 11.27
CA LYS A 204 7.99 -29.01 9.99
C LYS A 204 7.05 -28.33 9.00
N ARG A 205 7.68 -27.54 8.15
CA ARG A 205 7.11 -26.76 7.06
C ARG A 205 6.38 -27.67 6.06
N HIS A 206 5.10 -27.96 6.29
CA HIS A 206 4.26 -28.65 5.30
C HIS A 206 3.22 -27.75 4.62
N ALA A 207 3.08 -26.50 5.06
CA ALA A 207 2.53 -25.42 4.25
C ALA A 207 3.69 -24.49 3.86
N GLY A 208 4.61 -25.00 3.04
CA GLY A 208 5.54 -24.11 2.34
C GLY A 208 4.72 -23.07 1.59
N ARG A 209 5.16 -21.79 1.60
CA ARG A 209 4.65 -20.85 0.60
C ARG A 209 4.72 -21.55 -0.76
N PRO A 210 3.69 -21.42 -1.61
CA PRO A 210 3.72 -21.97 -2.96
C PRO A 210 5.11 -21.76 -3.56
N THR A 211 5.78 -22.84 -3.96
CA THR A 211 7.06 -22.71 -4.64
C THR A 211 6.84 -21.81 -5.86
N ALA A 212 7.74 -20.85 -6.08
CA ALA A 212 7.63 -19.91 -7.19
C ALA A 212 7.29 -20.64 -8.51
N GLY A 213 6.29 -20.17 -9.24
CA GLY A 213 5.79 -20.81 -10.46
C GLY A 213 4.85 -22.01 -10.23
N PHE A 214 4.25 -22.15 -9.05
CA PHE A 214 3.22 -23.15 -8.80
C PHE A 214 2.03 -22.98 -9.74
N LEU A 215 1.42 -21.79 -9.75
CA LEU A 215 0.24 -21.53 -10.56
C LEU A 215 0.60 -21.78 -12.02
N THR A 216 1.76 -21.34 -12.49
CA THR A 216 2.28 -21.65 -13.84
C THR A 216 2.27 -23.15 -14.16
N ARG A 217 2.79 -24.02 -13.28
CA ARG A 217 2.79 -25.48 -13.50
C ARG A 217 1.39 -26.08 -13.44
N PHE A 218 0.58 -25.67 -12.46
CA PHE A 218 -0.81 -26.06 -12.34
C PHE A 218 -1.61 -25.70 -13.60
N CYS A 219 -1.44 -24.48 -14.10
CA CYS A 219 -2.05 -23.98 -15.32
C CYS A 219 -1.59 -24.76 -16.55
N ALA A 220 -0.30 -25.07 -16.67
CA ALA A 220 0.20 -25.91 -17.75
C ALA A 220 -0.39 -27.33 -17.70
N ALA A 221 -0.56 -27.91 -16.52
CA ALA A 221 -1.22 -29.21 -16.36
C ALA A 221 -2.72 -29.13 -16.73
N LEU A 222 -3.44 -28.13 -16.23
CA LEU A 222 -4.85 -27.92 -16.54
C LEU A 222 -5.09 -27.73 -18.04
N LEU A 223 -4.27 -26.89 -18.69
CA LEU A 223 -4.35 -26.68 -20.13
C LEU A 223 -3.99 -27.95 -20.90
N ARG A 224 -3.03 -28.78 -20.45
CA ARG A 224 -2.71 -30.06 -21.12
C ARG A 224 -3.83 -31.09 -21.04
N LEU A 225 -4.62 -31.11 -19.96
CA LEU A 225 -5.78 -32.01 -19.83
C LEU A 225 -6.87 -31.72 -20.88
N ASP A 226 -6.90 -30.50 -21.42
CA ASP A 226 -7.87 -30.04 -22.43
C ASP A 226 -9.34 -30.21 -22.01
N ASP A 227 -9.57 -30.15 -20.71
CA ASP A 227 -10.87 -30.34 -20.09
C ASP A 227 -11.55 -28.98 -19.86
N LEU A 228 -12.44 -28.60 -20.78
CA LEU A 228 -13.09 -27.29 -20.77
C LEU A 228 -13.88 -27.03 -19.49
N ASP A 229 -14.56 -28.03 -18.92
CA ASP A 229 -15.33 -27.87 -17.69
C ASP A 229 -14.42 -27.49 -16.52
N LEU A 230 -13.25 -28.12 -16.42
CA LEU A 230 -12.26 -27.78 -15.41
C LEU A 230 -11.69 -26.39 -15.63
N VAL A 231 -11.42 -25.98 -16.87
CA VAL A 231 -10.95 -24.62 -17.18
C VAL A 231 -11.99 -23.58 -16.79
N VAL A 232 -13.25 -23.78 -17.17
CA VAL A 232 -14.38 -22.92 -16.79
C VAL A 232 -14.49 -22.82 -15.28
N LEU A 233 -14.48 -23.95 -14.58
CA LEU A 233 -14.55 -24.01 -13.12
C LEU A 233 -13.36 -23.30 -12.46
N CYS A 234 -12.16 -23.49 -12.98
CA CYS A 234 -10.94 -22.89 -12.43
C CYS A 234 -10.96 -21.36 -12.54
N LEU A 235 -11.22 -20.83 -13.74
CA LEU A 235 -11.35 -19.40 -13.97
C LEU A 235 -12.49 -18.83 -13.12
N ARG A 236 -13.67 -19.44 -13.22
CA ARG A 236 -14.89 -18.93 -12.58
C ARG A 236 -14.90 -19.06 -11.07
N ASP A 237 -14.16 -19.97 -10.43
CA ASP A 237 -14.36 -20.24 -8.99
C ASP A 237 -13.10 -20.35 -8.14
N VAL A 238 -11.92 -20.46 -8.77
CA VAL A 238 -10.69 -20.88 -8.09
C VAL A 238 -9.62 -19.79 -8.13
N VAL A 239 -9.32 -19.28 -9.32
CA VAL A 239 -8.19 -18.34 -9.48
C VAL A 239 -8.51 -16.96 -8.92
N SER A 240 -7.50 -16.37 -8.27
CA SER A 240 -7.54 -15.07 -7.62
C SER A 240 -6.14 -14.49 -7.51
N VAL A 241 -6.06 -13.17 -7.37
CA VAL A 241 -4.84 -12.48 -6.95
C VAL A 241 -4.69 -12.60 -5.44
N THR A 242 -3.52 -13.01 -4.96
CA THR A 242 -3.12 -13.04 -3.53
C THR A 242 -1.64 -12.66 -3.40
N ILE A 243 -1.13 -12.59 -2.16
CA ILE A 243 0.31 -12.39 -1.89
C ILE A 243 1.16 -13.52 -2.52
N ASP A 244 0.62 -14.73 -2.63
CA ASP A 244 1.33 -15.88 -3.19
C ASP A 244 1.01 -16.14 -4.67
N THR A 245 0.02 -15.43 -5.24
CA THR A 245 -0.40 -15.53 -6.65
C THR A 245 -0.57 -14.14 -7.20
N GLU A 246 0.55 -13.54 -7.61
CA GLU A 246 0.56 -12.17 -8.12
C GLU A 246 -0.21 -12.05 -9.44
N LEU A 247 -0.70 -10.84 -9.71
CA LEU A 247 -1.49 -10.54 -10.90
C LEU A 247 -0.82 -10.97 -12.23
N PRO A 248 0.50 -10.78 -12.47
CA PRO A 248 1.14 -11.23 -13.71
C PRO A 248 1.00 -12.73 -13.98
N GLU A 249 1.14 -13.57 -12.94
CA GLU A 249 1.03 -15.03 -13.09
C GLU A 249 -0.41 -15.44 -13.41
N VAL A 250 -1.35 -14.83 -12.70
CA VAL A 250 -2.78 -15.03 -12.92
C VAL A 250 -3.23 -14.54 -14.29
N ALA A 251 -2.79 -13.36 -14.71
CA ALA A 251 -3.14 -12.77 -16.00
C ALA A 251 -2.61 -13.63 -17.16
N THR A 252 -1.39 -14.14 -17.03
CA THR A 252 -0.80 -15.07 -18.00
C THR A 252 -1.63 -16.35 -18.12
N PHE A 253 -2.14 -16.89 -17.01
CA PHE A 253 -3.04 -18.03 -17.04
C PHE A 253 -4.37 -17.72 -17.75
N VAL A 254 -5.03 -16.63 -17.36
CA VAL A 254 -6.30 -16.20 -18.00
C VAL A 254 -6.09 -16.02 -19.50
N HIS A 255 -5.02 -15.34 -19.91
CA HIS A 255 -4.64 -15.17 -21.31
C HIS A 255 -4.44 -16.51 -22.01
N ALA A 256 -3.73 -17.47 -21.40
CA ALA A 256 -3.50 -18.79 -21.99
C ALA A 256 -4.80 -19.59 -22.17
N CYS A 257 -5.72 -19.54 -21.20
CA CYS A 257 -7.05 -20.15 -21.34
C CYS A 257 -7.86 -19.54 -22.48
N LEU A 258 -7.92 -18.21 -22.55
CA LEU A 258 -8.62 -17.49 -23.61
C LEU A 258 -8.01 -17.81 -24.98
N THR A 259 -6.68 -17.81 -25.08
CA THR A 259 -5.95 -18.15 -26.30
C THR A 259 -6.28 -19.56 -26.77
N LYS A 260 -6.30 -20.54 -25.85
CA LYS A 260 -6.50 -21.95 -26.19
C LYS A 260 -7.95 -22.31 -26.52
N HIS A 261 -8.91 -21.86 -25.72
CA HIS A 261 -10.32 -22.30 -25.81
C HIS A 261 -11.25 -21.28 -26.48
N GLY A 262 -10.73 -20.10 -26.81
CA GLY A 262 -11.49 -18.99 -27.38
C GLY A 262 -12.29 -18.24 -26.31
N TRP A 263 -12.35 -16.91 -26.43
CA TRP A 263 -13.06 -16.09 -25.46
C TRP A 263 -14.57 -16.38 -25.44
N VAL A 264 -15.19 -16.64 -26.59
CA VAL A 264 -16.65 -16.89 -26.72
C VAL A 264 -17.10 -18.02 -25.79
N THR A 265 -16.34 -19.11 -25.75
CA THR A 265 -16.60 -20.27 -24.90
C THR A 265 -16.45 -19.95 -23.42
N LEU A 266 -15.51 -19.05 -23.08
CA LEU A 266 -15.13 -18.74 -21.71
C LEU A 266 -15.80 -17.48 -21.13
N VAL A 267 -16.63 -16.76 -21.89
CA VAL A 267 -17.31 -15.54 -21.40
C VAL A 267 -17.98 -15.74 -20.03
N PRO A 268 -18.79 -16.80 -19.79
CA PRO A 268 -19.44 -16.96 -18.50
C PRO A 268 -18.45 -17.19 -17.35
N ALA A 269 -17.29 -17.80 -17.65
CA ALA A 269 -16.24 -18.04 -16.66
C ALA A 269 -15.48 -16.76 -16.32
N VAL A 270 -15.17 -15.94 -17.33
CA VAL A 270 -14.54 -14.63 -17.16
C VAL A 270 -15.47 -13.68 -16.40
N ASP A 271 -16.75 -13.65 -16.72
CA ASP A 271 -17.73 -12.83 -16.02
C ASP A 271 -17.83 -13.21 -14.53
N GLY A 272 -17.89 -14.51 -14.21
CA GLY A 272 -17.87 -14.97 -12.82
C GLY A 272 -16.56 -14.71 -12.09
N LEU A 273 -15.41 -14.73 -12.78
CA LEU A 273 -14.11 -14.30 -12.24
C LEU A 273 -14.15 -12.82 -11.86
N ILE A 274 -14.61 -11.96 -12.77
CA ILE A 274 -14.69 -10.51 -12.58
C ILE A 274 -15.62 -10.17 -11.42
N GLN A 275 -16.84 -10.75 -11.40
CA GLN A 275 -17.80 -10.52 -10.32
C GLN A 275 -17.21 -10.88 -8.95
N ARG A 276 -16.53 -12.03 -8.85
CA ARG A 276 -15.87 -12.43 -7.61
C ARG A 276 -14.76 -11.48 -7.22
N TRP A 277 -13.88 -11.13 -8.14
CA TRP A 277 -12.75 -10.25 -7.84
C TRP A 277 -13.20 -8.86 -7.41
N CYS A 278 -14.22 -8.29 -8.08
CA CYS A 278 -14.82 -7.04 -7.65
C CYS A 278 -15.46 -7.16 -6.25
N ALA A 279 -16.18 -8.26 -5.97
CA ALA A 279 -16.76 -8.50 -4.66
C ALA A 279 -15.71 -8.67 -3.54
N ASP A 280 -14.51 -9.13 -3.90
CA ASP A 280 -13.33 -9.28 -3.02
C ASP A 280 -12.50 -7.99 -2.90
N GLY A 281 -12.92 -6.87 -3.50
CA GLY A 281 -12.16 -5.60 -3.47
C GLY A 281 -10.99 -5.53 -4.46
N LYS A 282 -10.86 -6.49 -5.38
CA LYS A 282 -9.74 -6.60 -6.33
C LYS A 282 -10.05 -5.94 -7.69
N THR A 283 -10.86 -4.89 -7.72
CA THR A 283 -11.27 -4.22 -8.97
C THR A 283 -10.08 -3.64 -9.73
N GLY A 284 -9.05 -3.12 -9.05
CA GLY A 284 -7.82 -2.66 -9.71
C GLY A 284 -7.15 -3.76 -10.55
N ALA A 285 -7.08 -4.99 -10.02
CA ALA A 285 -6.53 -6.14 -10.73
C ALA A 285 -7.38 -6.55 -11.95
N VAL A 286 -8.72 -6.44 -11.84
CA VAL A 286 -9.63 -6.65 -12.97
C VAL A 286 -9.34 -5.63 -14.08
N LEU A 287 -9.28 -4.34 -13.73
CA LEU A 287 -9.07 -3.26 -14.69
C LEU A 287 -7.71 -3.38 -15.40
N HIS A 288 -6.67 -3.75 -14.67
CA HIS A 288 -5.34 -3.97 -15.24
C HIS A 288 -5.28 -5.20 -16.16
N LEU A 289 -5.92 -6.30 -15.76
CA LEU A 289 -6.07 -7.49 -16.61
C LEU A 289 -6.77 -7.13 -17.93
N LEU A 290 -7.91 -6.43 -17.86
CA LEU A 290 -8.66 -6.02 -19.05
C LEU A 290 -7.87 -5.07 -19.95
N SER A 291 -7.14 -4.11 -19.35
CA SER A 291 -6.28 -3.17 -20.08
C SER A 291 -5.13 -3.88 -20.81
N SER A 292 -4.57 -4.93 -20.19
CA SER A 292 -3.51 -5.75 -20.78
C SER A 292 -4.04 -6.62 -21.91
N LEU A 293 -5.17 -7.29 -21.71
CA LEU A 293 -5.82 -8.10 -22.76
C LEU A 293 -6.23 -7.27 -23.98
N ALA A 294 -6.67 -6.02 -23.77
CA ALA A 294 -6.97 -5.05 -24.83
C ALA A 294 -5.71 -4.49 -25.53
N GLY A 295 -4.53 -4.67 -24.94
CA GLY A 295 -3.27 -4.12 -25.42
C GLY A 295 -3.14 -2.61 -25.30
N VAL A 296 -3.85 -2.00 -24.33
CA VAL A 296 -3.74 -0.56 -24.04
C VAL A 296 -2.83 -0.26 -22.85
N ALA A 297 -2.60 -1.23 -21.96
CA ALA A 297 -1.48 -1.20 -21.02
C ALA A 297 -0.20 -1.61 -21.75
N THR A 298 0.82 -0.75 -21.77
CA THR A 298 2.10 -0.97 -22.49
C THR A 298 3.25 -1.16 -21.52
N ASP A 299 3.53 -0.14 -20.70
CA ASP A 299 4.68 -0.13 -19.81
C ASP A 299 4.51 -1.07 -18.60
N ASP A 300 3.27 -1.32 -18.18
CA ASP A 300 2.93 -2.12 -17.01
C ASP A 300 2.10 -3.36 -17.34
N ALA A 301 2.02 -3.78 -18.61
CA ALA A 301 1.19 -4.91 -19.04
C ALA A 301 1.47 -6.20 -18.24
N VAL A 302 0.42 -6.83 -17.71
CA VAL A 302 0.53 -8.08 -16.91
C VAL A 302 0.44 -9.35 -17.75
N CYS A 303 -0.01 -9.22 -19.01
CA CYS A 303 -0.01 -10.29 -20.01
C CYS A 303 0.04 -9.68 -21.42
N PRO A 304 0.40 -10.45 -22.45
CA PRO A 304 0.32 -10.00 -23.83
C PRO A 304 -1.12 -9.63 -24.24
N PRO A 305 -1.31 -8.74 -25.24
CA PRO A 305 -2.62 -8.48 -25.82
C PRO A 305 -3.23 -9.75 -26.42
N LEU A 306 -4.53 -9.98 -26.18
CA LEU A 306 -5.21 -11.15 -26.74
C LEU A 306 -5.53 -10.94 -28.22
N GLN A 307 -4.88 -11.71 -29.08
CA GLN A 307 -5.06 -11.64 -30.53
C GLN A 307 -6.19 -12.58 -30.99
N GLN A 308 -7.44 -12.18 -30.75
CA GLN A 308 -8.63 -12.90 -31.21
C GLN A 308 -9.66 -11.94 -31.80
N ILE A 309 -10.40 -12.40 -32.80
CA ILE A 309 -11.52 -11.66 -33.41
C ILE A 309 -12.59 -11.42 -32.34
N GLY A 310 -13.14 -10.20 -32.30
CA GLY A 310 -14.21 -9.83 -31.37
C GLY A 310 -13.74 -9.52 -29.94
N ILE A 311 -12.43 -9.39 -29.69
CA ILE A 311 -11.91 -9.09 -28.33
C ILE A 311 -12.47 -7.79 -27.73
N GLY A 312 -12.87 -6.82 -28.58
CA GLY A 312 -13.53 -5.60 -28.15
C GLY A 312 -14.82 -5.88 -27.37
N GLU A 313 -15.62 -6.87 -27.80
CA GLU A 313 -16.85 -7.28 -27.14
C GLU A 313 -16.59 -7.89 -25.76
N LEU A 314 -15.60 -8.79 -25.66
CA LEU A 314 -15.21 -9.39 -24.39
C LEU A 314 -14.80 -8.31 -23.39
N VAL A 315 -13.86 -7.42 -23.78
CA VAL A 315 -13.33 -6.38 -22.90
C VAL A 315 -14.45 -5.44 -22.45
N ARG A 316 -15.32 -5.03 -23.38
CA ARG A 316 -16.45 -4.15 -23.07
C ARG A 316 -17.45 -4.79 -22.13
N ALA A 317 -17.90 -6.01 -22.41
CA ALA A 317 -18.86 -6.71 -21.56
C ALA A 317 -18.28 -6.94 -20.14
N SER A 318 -17.02 -7.35 -20.09
CA SER A 318 -16.24 -7.54 -18.85
C SER A 318 -16.09 -6.23 -18.06
N TYR A 319 -15.78 -5.14 -18.75
CA TYR A 319 -15.65 -3.82 -18.13
C TYR A 319 -17.00 -3.31 -17.59
N ALA A 320 -18.09 -3.49 -18.34
CA ALA A 320 -19.44 -3.15 -17.87
C ALA A 320 -19.86 -4.00 -16.66
N THR A 321 -19.47 -5.27 -16.57
CA THR A 321 -19.64 -6.07 -15.35
C THR A 321 -18.82 -5.49 -14.20
N ALA A 322 -17.54 -5.15 -14.42
CA ALA A 322 -16.68 -4.56 -13.40
C ALA A 322 -17.25 -3.22 -12.88
N GLN A 323 -17.78 -2.37 -13.77
CA GLN A 323 -18.44 -1.12 -13.41
C GLN A 323 -19.69 -1.36 -12.54
N ARG A 324 -20.55 -2.33 -12.90
CA ARG A 324 -21.76 -2.65 -12.12
C ARG A 324 -21.47 -3.25 -10.75
N GLN A 325 -20.38 -4.00 -10.63
CA GLN A 325 -19.93 -4.63 -9.38
C GLN A 325 -19.00 -3.72 -8.57
N ARG A 326 -18.64 -2.56 -9.12
CA ARG A 326 -17.78 -1.60 -8.45
C ARG A 326 -18.48 -1.13 -7.20
N ARG A 327 -17.93 -1.51 -6.06
CA ARG A 327 -18.31 -0.90 -4.80
C ARG A 327 -17.72 0.50 -4.72
N THR A 328 -18.48 1.42 -4.17
CA THR A 328 -18.06 2.81 -3.92
C THR A 328 -16.89 2.89 -2.92
N ASP A 329 -16.70 1.84 -2.10
CA ASP A 329 -15.60 1.71 -1.13
C ASP A 329 -14.21 1.65 -1.79
N ILE A 330 -14.05 1.16 -3.03
CA ILE A 330 -12.77 1.15 -3.76
C ILE A 330 -12.31 2.57 -4.12
N LEU A 331 -13.26 3.51 -4.17
CA LEU A 331 -12.99 4.92 -4.40
C LEU A 331 -12.94 5.73 -3.10
N TYR A 332 -13.40 5.13 -2.00
CA TYR A 332 -13.39 5.65 -0.64
C TYR A 332 -12.89 4.58 0.31
N PRO A 333 -11.63 4.14 0.15
CA PRO A 333 -11.08 3.30 1.17
C PRO A 333 -10.89 4.17 2.40
N ASP A 334 -11.55 3.81 3.50
CA ASP A 334 -11.32 4.39 4.82
C ASP A 334 -9.84 4.15 5.22
N GLY A 335 -8.92 4.93 4.65
CA GLY A 335 -7.48 4.87 4.90
C GLY A 335 -6.59 4.09 3.90
N GLU A 336 -7.03 3.70 2.69
CA GLU A 336 -6.08 3.10 1.73
C GLU A 336 -5.28 4.14 0.93
N ASP A 337 -4.19 3.65 0.35
CA ASP A 337 -3.15 4.34 -0.40
C ASP A 337 -3.69 5.08 -1.66
N PRO A 338 -3.54 6.41 -1.77
CA PRO A 338 -3.87 7.19 -2.97
C PRO A 338 -3.23 6.65 -4.27
N ALA A 339 -2.10 5.94 -4.16
CA ALA A 339 -1.47 5.29 -5.30
C ALA A 339 -2.36 4.20 -5.92
N LEU A 340 -3.09 3.43 -5.10
CA LEU A 340 -4.00 2.37 -5.57
C LEU A 340 -5.19 2.96 -6.33
N GLN A 341 -5.75 4.07 -5.83
CA GLN A 341 -6.84 4.78 -6.51
C GLN A 341 -6.37 5.32 -7.87
N THR A 342 -5.21 5.98 -7.89
CA THR A 342 -4.59 6.49 -9.12
C THR A 342 -4.35 5.37 -10.13
N TYR A 343 -3.88 4.22 -9.66
CA TYR A 343 -3.65 3.03 -10.48
C TYR A 343 -4.95 2.49 -11.09
N CYS A 344 -6.03 2.35 -10.30
CA CYS A 344 -7.34 1.94 -10.81
C CYS A 344 -7.89 2.93 -11.86
N LEU A 345 -7.78 4.23 -11.58
CA LEU A 345 -8.24 5.28 -12.49
C LEU A 345 -7.45 5.31 -13.80
N THR A 346 -6.16 4.98 -13.76
CA THR A 346 -5.30 4.92 -14.96
C THR A 346 -5.88 3.89 -15.94
N HIS A 347 -6.21 2.70 -15.45
CA HIS A 347 -6.81 1.66 -16.28
C HIS A 347 -8.26 1.97 -16.71
N ILE A 348 -9.02 2.71 -15.90
CA ILE A 348 -10.34 3.21 -16.33
C ILE A 348 -10.19 4.15 -17.53
N VAL A 349 -9.27 5.12 -17.49
CA VAL A 349 -9.01 6.03 -18.62
C VAL A 349 -8.62 5.26 -19.87
N LEU A 350 -7.71 4.29 -19.73
CA LEU A 350 -7.26 3.46 -20.85
C LEU A 350 -8.39 2.62 -21.45
N LEU A 351 -9.25 2.03 -20.62
CA LEU A 351 -10.39 1.21 -21.06
C LEU A 351 -11.51 2.07 -21.68
N ASP A 352 -11.83 3.22 -21.09
CA ASP A 352 -12.80 4.15 -21.66
C ASP A 352 -12.34 4.62 -23.06
N TRP A 353 -11.06 4.98 -23.22
CA TRP A 353 -10.51 5.32 -24.52
C TRP A 353 -10.53 4.13 -25.49
N TYR A 354 -10.13 2.95 -25.04
CA TYR A 354 -10.17 1.75 -25.86
C TYR A 354 -11.57 1.49 -26.41
N ILE A 355 -12.58 1.49 -25.54
CA ILE A 355 -13.95 1.13 -25.87
C ILE A 355 -14.63 2.19 -26.73
N ASN A 356 -14.42 3.47 -26.43
CA ASN A 356 -15.14 4.57 -27.08
C ASN A 356 -14.44 5.07 -28.35
N GLU A 357 -13.12 5.03 -28.41
CA GLU A 357 -12.35 5.63 -29.52
C GLU A 357 -11.68 4.56 -30.41
N LEU A 358 -11.11 3.49 -29.85
CA LEU A 358 -10.37 2.51 -30.65
C LEU A 358 -11.25 1.43 -31.26
N VAL A 359 -12.07 0.77 -30.43
CA VAL A 359 -12.89 -0.38 -30.82
C VAL A 359 -13.86 -0.05 -31.99
N PRO A 360 -14.56 1.10 -32.03
CA PRO A 360 -15.47 1.43 -33.14
C PRO A 360 -14.79 1.60 -34.49
N HIS A 361 -13.47 1.78 -34.52
CA HIS A 361 -12.68 1.98 -35.74
C HIS A 361 -11.87 0.75 -36.16
N ARG A 362 -11.94 -0.35 -35.39
CA ARG A 362 -11.20 -1.58 -35.68
C ARG A 362 -12.10 -2.64 -36.32
N PRO A 363 -11.77 -3.16 -37.51
CA PRO A 363 -12.61 -4.13 -38.22
C PRO A 363 -12.72 -5.48 -37.49
N ASP A 364 -11.75 -5.85 -36.66
CA ASP A 364 -11.70 -7.14 -35.98
C ASP A 364 -12.22 -7.06 -34.53
N SER A 365 -12.69 -5.89 -34.09
CA SER A 365 -13.06 -5.64 -32.70
C SER A 365 -14.43 -6.20 -32.31
N TYR A 366 -15.31 -6.42 -33.28
CA TYR A 366 -16.63 -7.00 -33.06
C TYR A 366 -16.76 -8.34 -33.80
N TRP A 367 -17.56 -9.24 -33.29
CA TRP A 367 -17.94 -10.45 -34.01
C TRP A 367 -18.80 -10.10 -35.24
N TYR A 368 -19.66 -9.09 -35.10
CA TYR A 368 -20.57 -8.68 -36.17
C TYR A 368 -19.95 -7.73 -37.19
N SER A 369 -18.75 -7.18 -36.97
CA SER A 369 -18.09 -6.31 -37.98
C SER A 369 -17.68 -7.08 -39.25
N GLU A 370 -17.54 -8.41 -39.19
CA GLU A 370 -17.41 -9.24 -40.38
C GLU A 370 -18.72 -9.36 -41.20
N ARG A 371 -19.86 -9.08 -40.56
CA ARG A 371 -21.21 -9.31 -41.12
C ARG A 371 -21.99 -8.04 -41.39
N LEU A 372 -21.56 -6.92 -40.81
CA LEU A 372 -22.22 -5.61 -40.89
C LEU A 372 -21.21 -4.53 -41.30
N PRO A 373 -21.60 -3.57 -42.15
CA PRO A 373 -20.84 -2.34 -42.34
C PRO A 373 -20.53 -1.66 -40.99
N LEU A 374 -19.34 -1.09 -40.83
CA LEU A 374 -18.84 -0.51 -39.58
C LEU A 374 -19.82 0.48 -38.92
N VAL A 375 -20.54 1.26 -39.73
CA VAL A 375 -21.55 2.22 -39.25
C VAL A 375 -22.74 1.52 -38.58
N LEU A 376 -23.21 0.39 -39.14
CA LEU A 376 -24.30 -0.39 -38.54
C LEU A 376 -23.82 -1.18 -37.33
N ALA A 377 -22.59 -1.69 -37.37
CA ALA A 377 -21.94 -2.32 -36.24
C ALA A 377 -21.91 -1.36 -35.03
N ALA A 378 -21.44 -0.12 -35.21
CA ALA A 378 -21.43 0.89 -34.16
C ALA A 378 -22.85 1.26 -33.63
N HIS A 379 -23.88 1.23 -34.47
CA HIS A 379 -25.26 1.46 -34.01
C HIS A 379 -25.79 0.30 -33.15
N VAL A 380 -25.62 -0.95 -33.59
CA VAL A 380 -26.00 -2.13 -32.80
C VAL A 380 -25.25 -2.13 -31.48
N ASP A 381 -23.96 -1.83 -31.53
CA ASP A 381 -23.10 -1.72 -30.38
C ASP A 381 -23.62 -0.70 -29.35
N SER A 382 -23.95 0.52 -29.78
CA SER A 382 -24.50 1.57 -28.93
C SER A 382 -25.86 1.21 -28.32
N PHE A 383 -26.63 0.33 -28.97
CA PHE A 383 -27.91 -0.16 -28.48
C PHE A 383 -27.74 -1.26 -27.43
N VAL A 384 -26.81 -2.21 -27.67
CA VAL A 384 -26.53 -3.33 -26.74
C VAL A 384 -25.78 -2.83 -25.51
N HIS A 385 -24.90 -1.85 -25.70
CA HIS A 385 -24.05 -1.25 -24.68
C HIS A 385 -24.22 0.27 -24.70
N PRO A 386 -25.31 0.80 -24.09
CA PRO A 386 -25.46 2.25 -23.97
C PRO A 386 -24.22 2.80 -23.28
N GLY A 387 -23.62 3.83 -23.88
CA GLY A 387 -22.33 4.38 -23.44
C GLY A 387 -22.34 4.68 -21.94
N SER A 388 -21.54 3.93 -21.18
CA SER A 388 -21.25 4.21 -19.78
C SER A 388 -19.87 4.84 -19.73
N ASN A 389 -19.83 6.15 -19.50
CA ASN A 389 -18.56 6.77 -19.13
C ASN A 389 -18.15 6.19 -17.77
N GLY A 390 -16.96 5.59 -17.67
CA GLY A 390 -16.43 5.05 -16.41
C GLY A 390 -16.28 6.09 -15.30
N PHE A 391 -16.31 7.36 -15.71
CA PHE A 391 -16.52 8.56 -14.90
C PHE A 391 -18.01 8.71 -14.56
N SER A 392 -18.50 7.93 -13.60
CA SER A 392 -19.84 8.12 -13.02
C SER A 392 -19.86 9.36 -12.11
N ASP A 393 -21.00 10.06 -12.07
CA ASP A 393 -21.31 11.21 -11.19
C ASP A 393 -21.27 10.88 -9.69
N GLU A 394 -21.03 9.63 -9.31
CA GLU A 394 -21.17 9.11 -7.94
C GLU A 394 -20.08 9.58 -6.95
N LEU A 395 -18.96 10.08 -7.44
CA LEU A 395 -17.82 10.42 -6.59
C LEU A 395 -17.79 11.92 -6.22
N PRO A 396 -17.49 12.26 -4.96
CA PRO A 396 -17.24 13.63 -4.52
C PRO A 396 -16.22 14.34 -5.42
N PRO A 397 -16.57 15.52 -5.95
CA PRO A 397 -15.74 16.25 -6.90
C PRO A 397 -14.27 16.47 -6.49
N ILE A 398 -14.00 16.57 -5.20
CA ILE A 398 -12.65 16.82 -4.68
C ILE A 398 -11.72 15.61 -4.84
N THR A 399 -12.23 14.40 -4.63
CA THR A 399 -11.43 13.17 -4.70
C THR A 399 -10.99 12.88 -6.14
N TRP A 400 -11.86 13.18 -7.10
CA TRP A 400 -11.50 13.15 -8.52
C TRP A 400 -10.34 14.09 -8.82
N LEU A 401 -10.34 15.33 -8.34
CA LEU A 401 -9.28 16.30 -8.64
C LEU A 401 -7.89 15.86 -8.16
N LEU A 402 -7.80 14.99 -7.16
CA LEU A 402 -6.53 14.51 -6.61
C LEU A 402 -5.91 13.41 -7.46
N SER A 403 -6.71 12.44 -7.90
CA SER A 403 -6.17 11.19 -8.46
C SER A 403 -6.30 11.12 -9.98
N VAL A 404 -7.26 11.85 -10.56
CA VAL A 404 -7.63 11.74 -11.98
C VAL A 404 -6.63 12.42 -12.90
N PRO A 405 -6.15 13.65 -12.62
CA PRO A 405 -5.12 14.24 -13.45
C PRO A 405 -3.88 13.35 -13.53
N THR A 406 -3.41 12.83 -12.39
CA THR A 406 -2.28 11.89 -12.34
C THR A 406 -2.57 10.61 -13.11
N ALA A 407 -3.78 10.04 -12.99
CA ALA A 407 -4.17 8.86 -13.74
C ALA A 407 -4.18 9.09 -15.26
N ILE A 408 -4.69 10.24 -15.72
CA ILE A 408 -4.68 10.61 -17.15
C ILE A 408 -3.25 10.81 -17.65
N VAL A 409 -2.38 11.47 -16.87
CA VAL A 409 -0.96 11.63 -17.23
C VAL A 409 -0.26 10.28 -17.36
N LYS A 410 -0.52 9.34 -16.44
CA LYS A 410 0.00 7.95 -16.53
C LYS A 410 -0.56 7.20 -17.75
N ALA A 411 -1.86 7.35 -18.03
CA ALA A 411 -2.49 6.75 -19.19
C ALA A 411 -1.91 7.32 -20.50
N LEU A 412 -1.65 8.63 -20.56
CA LEU A 412 -1.03 9.30 -21.71
C LEU A 412 0.43 8.87 -21.90
N ALA A 413 1.16 8.64 -20.81
CA ALA A 413 2.51 8.08 -20.88
C ALA A 413 2.51 6.67 -21.50
N SER A 414 1.53 5.84 -21.10
CA SER A 414 1.35 4.49 -21.66
C SER A 414 0.86 4.52 -23.12
N GLN A 415 -0.03 5.45 -23.44
CA GLN A 415 -0.67 5.61 -24.76
C GLN A 415 -0.61 7.07 -25.23
N PRO A 416 0.49 7.50 -25.89
CA PRO A 416 0.62 8.89 -26.36
C PRO A 416 -0.43 9.31 -27.41
N ALA A 417 -1.12 8.34 -28.04
CA ALA A 417 -2.21 8.57 -28.97
C ALA A 417 -3.58 8.78 -28.29
N LEU A 418 -3.65 8.69 -26.96
CA LEU A 418 -4.85 8.95 -26.16
C LEU A 418 -5.36 10.37 -26.43
N GLN A 419 -6.61 10.47 -26.90
CA GLN A 419 -7.27 11.76 -27.05
C GLN A 419 -7.75 12.24 -25.67
N VAL A 420 -7.03 13.19 -25.09
CA VAL A 420 -7.31 13.65 -23.72
C VAL A 420 -8.35 14.77 -23.64
N GLY A 421 -8.82 15.32 -24.76
CA GLY A 421 -9.66 16.53 -24.79
C GLY A 421 -10.91 16.43 -23.92
N THR A 422 -11.67 15.34 -24.04
CA THR A 422 -12.88 15.09 -23.23
C THR A 422 -12.56 14.98 -21.74
N PHE A 423 -11.50 14.25 -21.39
CA PHE A 423 -11.06 14.12 -20.00
C PHE A 423 -10.57 15.45 -19.41
N VAL A 424 -9.86 16.26 -20.20
CA VAL A 424 -9.43 17.61 -19.80
C VAL A 424 -10.64 18.48 -19.52
N ASP A 425 -11.63 18.53 -20.41
CA ASP A 425 -12.83 19.34 -20.21
C ASP A 425 -13.61 18.92 -18.94
N THR A 426 -13.70 17.61 -18.66
CA THR A 426 -14.27 17.10 -17.41
C THR A 426 -13.49 17.56 -16.19
N VAL A 427 -12.15 17.43 -16.18
CA VAL A 427 -11.29 17.86 -15.06
C VAL A 427 -11.37 19.38 -14.85
N LEU A 428 -11.39 20.17 -15.93
CA LEU A 428 -11.51 21.63 -15.84
C LEU A 428 -12.88 22.06 -15.32
N SER A 429 -13.96 21.41 -15.76
CA SER A 429 -15.31 21.61 -15.22
C SER A 429 -15.34 21.29 -13.72
N LEU A 430 -14.66 20.23 -13.31
CA LEU A 430 -14.56 19.82 -11.92
C LEU A 430 -13.83 20.84 -11.04
N VAL A 431 -12.74 21.43 -11.55
CA VAL A 431 -12.04 22.55 -10.88
C VAL A 431 -13.02 23.70 -10.61
N CYS A 432 -13.82 24.08 -11.60
CA CYS A 432 -14.83 25.12 -11.45
C CYS A 432 -15.89 24.76 -10.39
N THR A 433 -16.40 23.52 -10.41
CA THR A 433 -17.39 23.02 -9.44
C THR A 433 -16.84 23.01 -8.01
N VAL A 434 -15.61 22.54 -7.81
CA VAL A 434 -14.98 22.49 -6.48
C VAL A 434 -14.72 23.90 -5.96
N LYS A 435 -14.27 24.83 -6.82
CA LYS A 435 -14.12 26.24 -6.44
C LYS A 435 -15.45 26.86 -5.98
N ALA A 436 -16.55 26.60 -6.70
CA ALA A 436 -17.86 27.14 -6.37
C ALA A 436 -18.40 26.62 -5.02
N ASN A 437 -18.05 25.38 -4.66
CA ASN A 437 -18.52 24.71 -3.45
C ASN A 437 -17.55 24.77 -2.26
N ARG A 438 -16.52 25.63 -2.33
CA ARG A 438 -15.41 25.69 -1.36
C ARG A 438 -15.86 25.84 0.11
N GLY A 439 -17.01 26.48 0.36
CA GLY A 439 -17.53 26.68 1.73
C GLY A 439 -18.00 25.41 2.45
N VAL A 440 -18.14 24.28 1.73
CA VAL A 440 -18.65 22.99 2.28
C VAL A 440 -17.50 22.01 2.59
N ILE A 441 -16.29 22.29 2.11
CA ILE A 441 -15.13 21.37 2.16
C ILE A 441 -14.36 21.64 3.47
N HIS A 442 -14.40 20.69 4.41
CA HIS A 442 -13.82 20.82 5.75
C HIS A 442 -12.29 21.06 5.75
N ASP A 443 -11.79 21.87 6.70
CA ASP A 443 -10.38 22.28 6.84
C ASP A 443 -9.35 21.12 6.87
N TRP A 444 -9.74 19.92 7.29
CA TRP A 444 -8.83 18.77 7.33
C TRP A 444 -8.60 18.10 5.96
N GLN A 445 -9.46 18.32 4.97
CA GLN A 445 -9.27 17.76 3.61
C GLN A 445 -8.13 18.48 2.86
N TRP A 446 -7.68 19.63 3.37
CA TRP A 446 -6.64 20.43 2.73
C TRP A 446 -5.23 19.86 2.90
N THR A 447 -5.02 18.98 3.88
CA THR A 447 -3.76 18.23 4.04
C THR A 447 -3.61 17.09 3.02
N LEU A 448 -4.69 16.72 2.30
CA LEU A 448 -4.69 15.66 1.29
C LEU A 448 -4.23 16.14 -0.10
N PHE A 449 -4.18 17.45 -0.34
CA PHE A 449 -3.75 17.98 -1.64
C PHE A 449 -2.23 17.89 -1.80
N SER A 450 -1.77 16.90 -2.57
CA SER A 450 -0.38 16.84 -3.03
C SER A 450 -0.11 17.89 -4.11
N GLY A 451 1.09 18.47 -4.08
CA GLY A 451 1.56 19.34 -5.17
C GLY A 451 1.65 18.59 -6.51
N ASP A 452 1.87 17.27 -6.47
CA ASP A 452 1.98 16.42 -7.66
C ASP A 452 0.66 16.36 -8.44
N ALA A 453 -0.49 16.24 -7.77
CA ALA A 453 -1.79 16.24 -8.43
C ALA A 453 -2.05 17.55 -9.21
N LEU A 454 -1.67 18.69 -8.63
CA LEU A 454 -1.78 19.98 -9.33
C LEU A 454 -0.80 20.06 -10.50
N CYS A 455 0.43 19.59 -10.32
CA CYS A 455 1.42 19.54 -11.39
C CYS A 455 0.89 18.75 -12.59
N ASP A 456 0.32 17.57 -12.35
CA ASP A 456 -0.24 16.71 -13.39
C ASP A 456 -1.48 17.34 -14.06
N LEU A 457 -2.33 18.03 -13.29
CA LEU A 457 -3.45 18.81 -13.83
C LEU A 457 -2.98 19.92 -14.76
N LEU A 458 -1.97 20.70 -14.36
CA LEU A 458 -1.44 21.78 -15.19
C LEU A 458 -0.72 21.23 -16.43
N LEU A 459 -0.01 20.11 -16.33
CA LEU A 459 0.58 19.43 -17.49
C LEU A 459 -0.51 18.95 -18.48
N LEU A 460 -1.59 18.39 -17.96
CA LEU A 460 -2.72 17.95 -18.77
C LEU A 460 -3.41 19.13 -19.48
N ALA A 461 -3.66 20.22 -18.74
CA ALA A 461 -4.22 21.44 -19.31
C ALA A 461 -3.28 22.07 -20.35
N ASP A 462 -1.96 22.04 -20.12
CA ASP A 462 -0.96 22.60 -21.03
C ASP A 462 -0.89 21.81 -22.33
N HIS A 463 -0.95 20.48 -22.23
CA HIS A 463 -1.03 19.59 -23.38
C HIS A 463 -2.25 19.89 -24.27
N ALA A 464 -3.39 20.25 -23.66
CA ALA A 464 -4.59 20.68 -24.35
C ALA A 464 -4.60 22.16 -24.78
N GLY A 465 -3.57 22.94 -24.45
CA GLY A 465 -3.53 24.39 -24.72
C GLY A 465 -4.54 25.20 -23.91
N ARG A 466 -4.91 24.73 -22.71
CA ARG A 466 -5.96 25.30 -21.84
C ARG A 466 -5.41 25.88 -20.53
N VAL A 467 -4.10 26.10 -20.43
CA VAL A 467 -3.52 26.84 -19.30
C VAL A 467 -3.70 28.33 -19.55
N ASP A 468 -4.57 28.94 -18.76
CA ASP A 468 -4.83 30.37 -18.78
C ASP A 468 -4.81 30.95 -17.33
N PRO A 469 -4.79 32.29 -17.18
CA PRO A 469 -4.81 32.93 -15.86
C PRO A 469 -5.99 32.53 -14.99
N THR A 470 -7.17 32.29 -15.57
CA THR A 470 -8.40 31.95 -14.83
C THR A 470 -8.31 30.54 -14.23
N LEU A 471 -7.78 29.57 -14.98
CA LEU A 471 -7.50 28.24 -14.47
C LEU A 471 -6.51 28.30 -13.31
N LEU A 472 -5.41 29.02 -13.47
CA LEU A 472 -4.40 29.18 -12.42
C LEU A 472 -5.01 29.77 -11.14
N GLU A 473 -5.79 30.84 -11.26
CA GLU A 473 -6.52 31.43 -10.12
C GLU A 473 -7.51 30.45 -9.47
N ASN A 474 -8.17 29.59 -10.26
CA ASN A 474 -9.03 28.55 -9.73
C ASN A 474 -8.24 27.51 -8.93
N CYS A 475 -7.14 27.01 -9.49
CA CYS A 475 -6.24 26.08 -8.82
C CYS A 475 -5.66 26.68 -7.53
N PHE A 476 -5.25 27.94 -7.54
CA PHE A 476 -4.74 28.61 -6.34
C PHE A 476 -5.77 28.72 -5.23
N SER A 477 -7.05 28.91 -5.59
CA SER A 477 -8.16 28.89 -4.65
C SER A 477 -8.37 27.49 -4.03
N ILE A 478 -8.19 26.42 -4.82
CA ILE A 478 -8.48 25.04 -4.39
C ILE A 478 -7.29 24.33 -3.72
N TRP A 479 -6.05 24.71 -4.03
CA TRP A 479 -4.86 24.09 -3.42
C TRP A 479 -4.22 24.99 -2.35
N GLY A 480 -4.49 26.30 -2.37
CA GLY A 480 -3.86 27.22 -1.42
C GLY A 480 -2.33 27.16 -1.50
N VAL A 481 -1.64 27.14 -0.36
CA VAL A 481 -0.17 27.19 -0.31
C VAL A 481 0.49 25.98 -0.98
N THR A 482 -0.15 24.79 -0.99
CA THR A 482 0.42 23.60 -1.65
C THR A 482 0.52 23.77 -3.16
N ALA A 483 -0.21 24.72 -3.75
CA ALA A 483 -0.10 25.04 -5.17
C ALA A 483 1.31 25.52 -5.57
N LEU A 484 2.11 26.07 -4.63
CA LEU A 484 3.48 26.47 -4.91
C LEU A 484 4.32 25.28 -5.41
N LEU A 485 4.20 24.13 -4.75
CA LEU A 485 4.94 22.91 -5.11
C LEU A 485 4.50 22.37 -6.47
N GLY A 486 3.19 22.39 -6.73
CA GLY A 486 2.63 21.93 -8.00
C GLY A 486 3.04 22.81 -9.17
N VAL A 487 2.94 24.14 -9.02
CA VAL A 487 3.36 25.10 -10.06
C VAL A 487 4.86 25.03 -10.30
N ALA A 488 5.68 24.95 -9.25
CA ALA A 488 7.13 24.82 -9.38
C ALA A 488 7.51 23.55 -10.15
N SER A 489 6.88 22.43 -9.81
CA SER A 489 7.10 21.16 -10.50
C SER A 489 6.62 21.20 -11.95
N PHE A 490 5.48 21.82 -12.21
CA PHE A 490 4.95 22.04 -13.57
C PHE A 490 5.93 22.84 -14.42
N LEU A 491 6.43 23.99 -13.92
CA LEU A 491 7.39 24.81 -14.64
C LEU A 491 8.73 24.11 -14.90
N ARG A 492 9.16 23.21 -14.01
CA ARG A 492 10.39 22.41 -14.18
C ARG A 492 10.21 21.33 -15.25
N LYS A 493 9.03 20.71 -15.34
CA LYS A 493 8.72 19.64 -16.31
C LYS A 493 8.34 20.19 -17.69
N ARG A 494 7.89 21.44 -17.78
CA ARG A 494 7.46 22.07 -19.02
C ARG A 494 8.65 22.44 -19.91
N PRO A 495 8.64 22.12 -21.22
CA PRO A 495 9.74 22.44 -22.12
C PRO A 495 9.80 23.93 -22.51
N CYS A 496 8.65 24.61 -22.51
CA CYS A 496 8.52 25.99 -22.98
C CYS A 496 8.16 26.95 -21.84
N PRO A 497 8.67 28.20 -21.84
CA PRO A 497 8.25 29.23 -20.89
C PRO A 497 6.75 29.56 -21.01
N LEU A 498 6.12 29.93 -19.89
CA LEU A 498 4.73 30.42 -19.87
C LEU A 498 4.62 31.76 -20.61
N ALA A 499 3.47 31.99 -21.22
CA ALA A 499 3.17 33.30 -21.78
C ALA A 499 3.06 34.35 -20.65
N ALA A 500 3.17 35.62 -21.03
CA ALA A 500 3.22 36.74 -20.08
C ALA A 500 2.00 36.80 -19.14
N PRO A 501 0.74 36.61 -19.59
CA PRO A 501 -0.41 36.73 -18.68
C PRO A 501 -0.44 35.63 -17.62
N GLU A 502 -0.03 34.41 -17.93
CA GLU A 502 0.03 33.29 -16.97
C GLU A 502 1.15 33.51 -15.94
N ARG A 503 2.33 34.00 -16.37
CA ARG A 503 3.42 34.38 -15.46
C ARG A 503 2.99 35.49 -14.50
N ALA A 504 2.29 36.50 -15.02
CA ALA A 504 1.75 37.59 -14.21
C ALA A 504 0.69 37.11 -13.20
N ALA A 505 -0.14 36.13 -13.56
CA ALA A 505 -1.12 35.53 -12.66
C ALA A 505 -0.45 34.79 -11.49
N ILE A 506 0.57 33.96 -11.78
CA ILE A 506 1.37 33.28 -10.75
C ILE A 506 2.03 34.30 -9.82
N ALA A 507 2.71 35.31 -10.36
CA ALA A 507 3.40 36.32 -9.56
C ALA A 507 2.44 37.12 -8.67
N ARG A 508 1.29 37.53 -9.22
CA ARG A 508 0.26 38.25 -8.46
C ARG A 508 -0.26 37.42 -7.30
N TRP A 509 -0.52 36.14 -7.51
CA TRP A 509 -0.97 35.25 -6.44
C TRP A 509 0.10 35.04 -5.37
N ILE A 510 1.37 34.83 -5.75
CA ILE A 510 2.48 34.71 -4.78
C ILE A 510 2.63 36.00 -3.97
N MET A 511 2.45 37.17 -4.59
CA MET A 511 2.44 38.45 -3.87
C MET A 511 1.34 38.53 -2.81
N VAL A 512 0.14 38.00 -3.08
CA VAL A 512 -0.95 37.91 -2.09
C VAL A 512 -0.57 36.96 -0.94
N LEU A 513 0.11 35.85 -1.25
CA LEU A 513 0.59 34.90 -0.24
C LEU A 513 1.69 35.46 0.68
N ALA A 514 2.40 36.52 0.27
CA ALA A 514 3.50 37.08 1.05
C ALA A 514 3.10 37.38 2.50
N HIS A 515 1.88 37.87 2.73
CA HIS A 515 1.37 38.20 4.06
C HIS A 515 0.92 36.99 4.89
N THR A 516 0.55 35.88 4.26
CA THR A 516 -0.06 34.72 4.93
C THR A 516 0.93 33.59 5.15
N LEU A 517 1.96 33.46 4.30
CA LEU A 517 3.03 32.45 4.44
C LEU A 517 3.67 32.45 5.84
N PRO A 518 3.91 33.60 6.50
CA PRO A 518 4.40 33.62 7.88
C PRO A 518 3.39 33.15 8.94
N ARG A 519 2.09 33.36 8.72
CA ARG A 519 1.06 33.41 9.78
C ARG A 519 0.22 32.14 10.00
N ASN A 520 0.22 31.16 9.10
CA ASN A 520 -0.74 30.02 9.13
C ASN A 520 -0.55 28.99 10.28
N MET A 521 -0.27 29.39 11.54
CA MET A 521 0.19 28.52 12.66
C MET A 521 -0.74 28.38 13.87
N THR A 522 -1.98 28.83 13.83
CA THR A 522 -2.66 29.10 15.11
C THR A 522 -3.47 27.95 15.73
N SER A 523 -3.46 26.70 15.24
CA SER A 523 -4.46 25.72 15.75
C SER A 523 -4.09 24.24 15.98
N PHE A 524 -2.84 23.76 15.87
CA PHE A 524 -2.59 22.32 16.13
C PHE A 524 -1.43 22.03 17.08
N GLU A 525 -1.69 21.09 17.98
CA GLU A 525 -0.90 20.74 19.17
C GLU A 525 0.57 20.37 18.87
N VAL A 526 1.41 20.72 19.84
CA VAL A 526 2.88 20.79 19.91
C VAL A 526 3.67 19.54 19.43
N LYS A 527 3.03 18.39 19.16
CA LYS A 527 3.75 17.13 18.86
C LYS A 527 4.16 16.93 17.39
N VAL A 528 3.69 17.76 16.45
CA VAL A 528 4.01 17.63 15.01
C VAL A 528 4.75 18.88 14.47
N GLU A 529 5.22 19.78 15.35
CA GLU A 529 5.78 21.08 14.97
C GLU A 529 6.96 21.01 13.99
N GLN A 530 7.90 20.06 14.15
CA GLN A 530 9.09 19.96 13.28
C GLN A 530 8.73 19.69 11.80
N MET A 531 7.72 18.86 11.53
CA MET A 531 7.32 18.51 10.16
C MET A 531 6.66 19.71 9.46
N TYR A 532 5.95 20.56 10.20
CA TYR A 532 5.29 21.75 9.66
C TYR A 532 6.25 22.92 9.37
N PHE A 533 7.29 23.12 10.19
CA PHE A 533 8.28 24.18 9.93
C PHE A 533 9.09 23.91 8.66
N THR A 534 9.45 22.65 8.39
CA THR A 534 10.13 22.29 7.14
C THR A 534 9.27 22.62 5.91
N SER A 535 7.96 22.38 6.00
CA SER A 535 7.00 22.70 4.93
C SER A 535 6.88 24.20 4.64
N ARG A 536 6.99 25.09 5.65
CA ARG A 536 6.90 26.55 5.47
C ARG A 536 8.12 27.17 4.84
N VAL A 537 9.29 26.77 5.31
CA VAL A 537 10.56 27.17 4.69
C VAL A 537 10.52 26.74 3.24
N HIS A 538 10.13 25.49 2.98
CA HIS A 538 10.04 24.99 1.62
C HIS A 538 9.06 25.80 0.77
N SER A 539 7.84 26.07 1.27
CA SER A 539 6.84 26.89 0.57
C SER A 539 7.34 28.32 0.29
N THR A 540 7.98 28.97 1.27
CA THR A 540 8.54 30.32 1.09
C THR A 540 9.65 30.33 0.04
N LEU A 541 10.53 29.33 0.08
CA LEU A 541 11.61 29.18 -0.88
C LEU A 541 11.07 28.89 -2.28
N GLU A 542 10.06 28.05 -2.41
CA GLU A 542 9.42 27.75 -3.69
C GLU A 542 8.68 28.97 -4.24
N ALA A 543 8.01 29.77 -3.41
CA ALA A 543 7.46 31.06 -3.81
C ALA A 543 8.53 32.02 -4.34
N MET A 544 9.67 32.09 -3.67
CA MET A 544 10.82 32.89 -4.09
C MET A 544 11.40 32.41 -5.42
N ASP A 545 11.62 31.10 -5.57
CA ASP A 545 12.14 30.49 -6.80
C ASP A 545 11.18 30.70 -7.97
N LEU A 546 9.87 30.54 -7.73
CA LEU A 546 8.83 30.80 -8.71
C LEU A 546 8.83 32.25 -9.18
N LEU A 547 8.89 33.23 -8.27
CA LEU A 547 8.96 34.65 -8.64
C LEU A 547 10.21 34.98 -9.45
N MET A 548 11.34 34.36 -9.13
CA MET A 548 12.57 34.56 -9.89
C MET A 548 12.46 34.04 -11.32
N VAL A 549 11.65 33.00 -11.56
CA VAL A 549 11.40 32.43 -12.90
C VAL A 549 10.31 33.19 -13.64
N THR A 550 9.23 33.61 -12.95
CA THR A 550 8.07 34.22 -13.60
C THR A 550 8.22 35.72 -13.77
N GLU A 551 8.53 36.45 -12.70
CA GLU A 551 8.54 37.92 -12.61
C GLU A 551 9.63 38.43 -11.62
N PRO A 552 10.92 38.39 -11.98
CA PRO A 552 12.03 38.64 -11.07
C PRO A 552 12.06 40.07 -10.48
N GLU A 553 11.42 41.03 -11.16
CA GLU A 553 11.29 42.41 -10.68
C GLU A 553 10.40 42.51 -9.43
N THR A 554 9.41 41.63 -9.30
CA THR A 554 8.47 41.63 -8.16
C THR A 554 9.06 40.99 -6.90
N PHE A 555 10.15 40.23 -7.03
CA PHE A 555 10.82 39.54 -5.93
C PHE A 555 11.14 40.46 -4.75
N LYS A 556 11.62 41.69 -5.02
CA LYS A 556 11.96 42.65 -3.97
C LYS A 556 10.72 43.06 -3.16
N SER A 557 9.61 43.30 -3.86
CA SER A 557 8.34 43.63 -3.22
C SER A 557 7.86 42.44 -2.39
N PHE A 558 7.84 41.23 -2.95
CA PHE A 558 7.45 40.01 -2.24
C PHE A 558 8.24 39.86 -0.94
N PHE A 559 9.56 39.92 -1.04
CA PHE A 559 10.44 39.71 0.10
C PHE A 559 10.16 40.76 1.19
N SER A 560 10.05 42.04 0.82
CA SER A 560 9.74 43.11 1.77
C SER A 560 8.39 42.89 2.47
N THR A 561 7.36 42.51 1.71
CA THR A 561 6.02 42.23 2.21
C THR A 561 5.99 41.02 3.14
N TRP A 562 6.65 39.94 2.73
CA TRP A 562 6.79 38.72 3.54
C TRP A 562 7.54 39.00 4.84
N TYR A 563 8.64 39.75 4.76
CA TYR A 563 9.43 40.13 5.93
C TYR A 563 8.62 40.97 6.93
N GLN A 564 7.87 41.96 6.46
CA GLN A 564 7.00 42.78 7.31
C GLN A 564 5.86 41.98 7.95
N ALA A 565 5.46 40.85 7.36
CA ALA A 565 4.43 39.98 7.90
C ALA A 565 4.96 38.93 8.90
N LEU A 566 6.28 38.75 9.00
CA LEU A 566 6.88 37.86 10.00
C LEU A 566 6.70 38.44 11.40
N GLU A 567 6.13 37.63 12.29
CA GLU A 567 6.25 37.88 13.72
C GLU A 567 7.68 37.53 14.12
N LEU A 568 8.47 38.58 14.33
CA LEU A 568 9.86 38.51 14.74
C LEU A 568 9.95 37.97 16.19
N SER A 569 9.85 36.65 16.31
CA SER A 569 10.18 35.88 17.51
C SER A 569 11.49 35.11 17.29
N SER A 570 12.15 34.71 18.38
CA SER A 570 13.35 33.86 18.30
C SER A 570 13.06 32.55 17.54
N TRP A 571 11.87 31.97 17.73
CA TRP A 571 11.43 30.77 17.02
C TRP A 571 11.23 31.00 15.52
N THR A 572 10.51 32.04 15.12
CA THR A 572 10.30 32.40 13.71
C THR A 572 11.63 32.66 13.02
N ASN A 573 12.56 33.33 13.72
CA ASN A 573 13.89 33.61 13.21
C ASN A 573 14.67 32.31 12.91
N ARG A 574 14.68 31.37 13.86
CA ARG A 574 15.37 30.07 13.72
C ARG A 574 14.76 29.17 12.65
N LEU A 575 13.46 28.97 12.71
CA LEU A 575 12.81 27.89 11.97
C LEU A 575 12.31 28.32 10.60
N LEU A 576 12.15 29.62 10.34
CA LEU A 576 11.63 30.13 9.08
C LEU A 576 12.61 31.09 8.41
N PHE A 577 12.99 32.16 9.10
CA PHE A 577 13.74 33.25 8.49
C PHE A 577 15.20 32.88 8.15
N PHE A 578 15.91 32.21 9.07
CA PHE A 578 17.29 31.80 8.85
C PHE A 578 17.45 30.77 7.71
N PRO A 579 16.67 29.68 7.64
CA PRO A 579 16.74 28.77 6.50
C PRO A 579 16.51 29.45 5.15
N VAL A 580 15.62 30.46 5.12
CA VAL A 580 15.38 31.28 3.92
C VAL A 580 16.63 32.10 3.57
N LEU A 581 17.25 32.79 4.54
CA LEU A 581 18.49 33.52 4.32
C LEU A 581 19.65 32.61 3.87
N ASP A 582 19.79 31.46 4.50
CA ASP A 582 20.82 30.48 4.20
C ASP A 582 20.71 29.99 2.75
N LYS A 583 19.50 29.64 2.31
CA LYS A 583 19.24 29.25 0.92
C LYS A 583 19.51 30.41 -0.04
N LEU A 584 19.01 31.61 0.24
CA LEU A 584 19.26 32.79 -0.60
C LEU A 584 20.76 33.08 -0.74
N HIS A 585 21.53 32.91 0.34
CA HIS A 585 22.98 33.09 0.33
C HIS A 585 23.64 32.05 -0.59
N LYS A 586 23.27 30.77 -0.45
CA LYS A 586 23.74 29.67 -1.29
C LYS A 586 23.40 29.85 -2.77
N MET A 587 22.27 30.49 -3.07
CA MET A 587 21.86 30.84 -4.44
C MET A 587 22.57 32.10 -4.99
N GLY A 588 23.33 32.82 -4.16
CA GLY A 588 24.13 33.96 -4.60
C GLY A 588 23.43 35.32 -4.52
N TYR A 589 22.29 35.45 -3.84
CA TYR A 589 21.55 36.72 -3.69
C TYR A 589 22.15 37.70 -2.67
N ARG A 590 23.48 37.81 -2.65
CA ARG A 590 24.28 38.53 -1.64
C ARG A 590 23.82 39.97 -1.38
N ALA A 591 23.70 40.78 -2.42
CA ALA A 591 23.36 42.20 -2.27
C ALA A 591 21.99 42.45 -1.61
N LYS A 592 21.05 41.50 -1.74
CA LYS A 592 19.70 41.60 -1.17
C LYS A 592 19.65 41.12 0.28
N ILE A 593 20.51 40.16 0.65
CA ILE A 593 20.62 39.58 2.01
C ILE A 593 21.31 40.57 2.98
N ALA A 594 22.22 41.40 2.48
CA ALA A 594 22.97 42.39 3.28
C ALA A 594 22.08 43.37 4.06
N LEU A 595 20.95 43.78 3.49
CA LEU A 595 20.03 44.75 4.10
C LEU A 595 19.23 44.17 5.28
N LEU A 596 19.26 42.86 5.48
CA LEU A 596 18.37 42.14 6.41
C LEU A 596 19.14 41.43 7.52
N LEU A 597 20.42 41.14 7.29
CA LEU A 597 21.28 40.41 8.21
C LEU A 597 21.50 41.12 9.54
N GLU A 598 21.52 42.45 9.56
CA GLU A 598 21.74 43.22 10.80
C GLU A 598 20.60 43.05 11.80
N ASP A 599 19.34 43.06 11.34
CA ASP A 599 18.18 42.89 12.20
C ASP A 599 18.10 41.47 12.77
N SER A 600 18.46 40.48 11.95
CA SER A 600 18.44 39.06 12.37
C SER A 600 19.53 38.74 13.37
N ILE A 601 20.75 39.28 13.18
CA ILE A 601 21.85 39.10 14.13
C ILE A 601 21.47 39.69 15.49
N LYS A 602 20.87 40.89 15.52
CA LYS A 602 20.40 41.52 16.77
C LYS A 602 19.38 40.64 17.51
N MET A 603 18.57 39.86 16.79
CA MET A 603 17.59 38.95 17.39
C MET A 603 18.17 37.63 17.92
N CYS A 604 19.25 37.12 17.32
CA CYS A 604 19.92 35.90 17.78
C CYS A 604 20.68 36.09 19.10
N VAL A 605 20.97 37.33 19.49
CA VAL A 605 21.94 37.65 20.57
C VAL A 605 21.28 37.81 21.95
N ASN A 606 19.95 37.73 22.07
CA ASN A 606 19.26 38.06 23.32
C ASN A 606 18.97 36.89 24.27
N ALA A 607 19.25 35.64 23.88
CA ALA A 607 19.10 34.51 24.80
C ALA A 607 20.33 34.43 25.72
N ARG A 608 20.18 34.81 27.00
CA ARG A 608 21.20 34.53 28.01
C ARG A 608 21.17 33.03 28.29
N PRO A 609 22.21 32.25 27.95
CA PRO A 609 22.23 30.83 28.27
C PRO A 609 22.20 30.65 29.79
N PHE A 610 21.43 29.68 30.28
CA PHE A 610 21.58 29.21 31.65
C PHE A 610 22.98 28.59 31.78
N ASP A 611 23.66 28.94 32.86
CA ASP A 611 24.96 28.37 33.18
C ASP A 611 24.77 27.07 33.97
N LEU A 612 24.80 25.93 33.27
CA LEU A 612 24.69 24.61 33.89
C LEU A 612 26.05 24.04 34.32
N ALA A 613 27.08 24.89 34.44
CA ALA A 613 28.39 24.43 34.90
C ALA A 613 28.34 24.12 36.41
N ILE A 614 28.81 22.94 36.79
CA ILE A 614 28.96 22.48 38.17
C ILE A 614 30.43 22.66 38.57
N ARG A 615 30.83 23.92 38.78
CA ARG A 615 32.25 24.30 38.96
C ARG A 615 32.83 23.96 40.33
N ASP A 616 31.98 23.72 41.30
CA ASP A 616 32.30 23.44 42.69
C ASP A 616 32.57 21.95 42.95
N VAL A 617 32.33 21.07 41.97
CA VAL A 617 32.69 19.65 42.04
C VAL A 617 34.08 19.44 41.45
N ALA A 618 35.01 18.99 42.28
CA ALA A 618 36.38 18.70 41.86
C ALA A 618 36.48 17.32 41.19
N MET A 619 37.07 17.28 39.99
CA MET A 619 37.41 16.05 39.27
C MET A 619 38.91 16.06 38.91
N ASP A 620 39.60 14.96 39.15
CA ASP A 620 41.00 14.82 38.73
C ASP A 620 41.07 14.52 37.22
N ALA A 621 41.17 15.58 36.42
CA ALA A 621 41.27 15.48 34.96
C ALA A 621 42.56 14.77 34.47
N THR A 622 43.52 14.46 35.35
CA THR A 622 44.76 13.77 35.00
C THR A 622 44.71 12.25 35.18
N HIS A 623 43.69 11.71 35.86
CA HIS A 623 43.57 10.29 36.16
C HIS A 623 43.41 9.40 34.90
N CYS A 624 42.42 9.69 34.04
CA CYS A 624 42.20 8.98 32.78
C CYS A 624 41.43 9.83 31.75
N TYR A 625 41.26 9.31 30.53
CA TYR A 625 40.54 9.99 29.45
C TYR A 625 39.10 10.36 29.82
N GLU A 626 38.37 9.44 30.43
CA GLU A 626 36.98 9.65 30.88
C GLU A 626 36.89 10.73 31.96
N CYS A 627 37.81 10.73 32.92
CA CYS A 627 37.85 11.74 33.99
C CYS A 627 38.08 13.15 33.43
N ARG A 628 38.90 13.27 32.37
CA ARG A 628 39.13 14.54 31.66
C ARG A 628 37.92 15.02 30.88
N LEU A 629 37.21 14.12 30.19
CA LEU A 629 35.98 14.46 29.49
C LEU A 629 34.86 14.81 30.47
N PHE A 630 34.78 14.10 31.59
CA PHE A 630 33.81 14.37 32.64
C PHE A 630 34.07 15.71 33.34
N ASP A 631 35.32 16.06 33.63
CA ASP A 631 35.69 17.41 34.12
C ASP A 631 35.27 18.50 33.11
N ARG A 632 35.49 18.26 31.81
CA ARG A 632 34.99 19.16 30.75
C ARG A 632 33.47 19.28 30.77
N PHE A 633 32.74 18.18 30.91
CA PHE A 633 31.28 18.15 31.02
C PHE A 633 30.76 18.93 32.24
N LEU A 634 31.41 18.79 33.40
CA LEU A 634 31.07 19.54 34.60
C LEU A 634 31.28 21.06 34.40
N ARG A 635 32.37 21.44 33.72
CA ARG A 635 32.68 22.85 33.42
C ARG A 635 31.88 23.42 32.26
N ALA A 636 31.38 22.58 31.35
CA ALA A 636 30.58 22.99 30.22
C ALA A 636 29.26 23.57 30.74
N SER A 637 29.06 24.86 30.49
CA SER A 637 27.84 25.56 30.87
C SER A 637 26.61 25.05 30.11
N ASP A 638 26.82 24.31 29.02
CA ASP A 638 25.83 23.98 28.02
C ASP A 638 25.62 22.47 27.81
N GLU A 639 26.50 21.59 28.30
CA GLU A 639 26.33 20.15 28.22
C GLU A 639 25.51 19.60 29.39
N THR A 640 24.59 18.67 29.09
CA THR A 640 23.60 18.16 30.06
C THR A 640 23.55 16.64 30.11
N LEU A 641 24.10 16.00 29.08
CA LEU A 641 24.30 14.57 28.94
C LEU A 641 25.75 14.30 28.59
N PHE A 642 26.34 13.29 29.22
CA PHE A 642 27.66 12.80 28.94
C PHE A 642 27.60 11.29 28.70
N PRO A 643 27.64 10.84 27.43
CA PRO A 643 27.63 9.42 27.10
C PRO A 643 29.01 8.81 27.36
N LEU A 644 29.01 7.64 28.00
CA LEU A 644 30.16 6.80 28.27
C LEU A 644 29.96 5.46 27.55
N HIS A 645 30.91 5.13 26.67
CA HIS A 645 30.93 3.85 25.98
C HIS A 645 31.83 2.88 26.74
N GLY A 646 31.25 1.81 27.31
CA GLY A 646 31.96 0.83 28.12
C GLY A 646 31.77 1.02 29.64
N ASP A 647 32.63 0.36 30.42
CA ASP A 647 32.57 0.41 31.88
C ASP A 647 32.98 1.81 32.40
N MET A 648 32.14 2.39 33.27
CA MET A 648 32.38 3.72 33.85
C MET A 648 33.59 3.69 34.80
N CYS A 649 34.54 4.62 34.63
CA CYS A 649 35.65 4.79 35.57
C CYS A 649 35.16 5.00 37.02
N ALA A 650 35.74 4.27 37.97
CA ALA A 650 35.39 4.34 39.40
C ALA A 650 35.46 5.75 40.01
N GLN A 651 36.32 6.64 39.49
CA GLN A 651 36.34 8.04 39.94
C GLN A 651 35.12 8.83 39.45
N VAL A 652 34.70 8.61 38.20
CA VAL A 652 33.51 9.23 37.61
C VAL A 652 32.26 8.73 38.32
N GLU A 653 32.18 7.42 38.57
CA GLU A 653 31.11 6.81 39.36
C GLU A 653 31.08 7.38 40.79
N GLY A 654 32.25 7.44 41.45
CA GLY A 654 32.37 7.95 42.82
C GLY A 654 32.01 9.44 42.94
N VAL A 655 32.29 10.27 41.93
CA VAL A 655 31.83 11.67 41.90
C VAL A 655 30.32 11.75 41.62
N THR A 656 29.82 10.98 40.66
CA THR A 656 28.39 10.95 40.32
C THR A 656 27.54 10.51 41.51
N SER A 657 27.98 9.48 42.24
CA SER A 657 27.31 8.98 43.45
C SER A 657 27.41 9.95 44.64
N ARG A 658 28.54 10.63 44.82
CA ARG A 658 28.70 11.66 45.89
C ARG A 658 27.85 12.91 45.65
N HIS A 659 27.53 13.21 44.39
CA HIS A 659 26.72 14.35 43.98
C HIS A 659 25.42 13.90 43.29
N ALA A 660 24.78 12.84 43.83
CA ALA A 660 23.56 12.25 43.28
C ALA A 660 22.34 13.19 43.34
N ASP A 661 22.43 14.30 44.08
CA ASP A 661 21.48 15.41 44.08
C ASP A 661 21.58 16.26 42.80
N ARG A 662 22.76 16.30 42.16
CA ARG A 662 23.07 17.14 40.99
C ARG A 662 23.42 16.36 39.73
N LEU A 663 23.68 15.06 39.86
CA LEU A 663 24.04 14.17 38.76
C LEU A 663 23.21 12.88 38.84
N ALA A 664 22.86 12.32 37.70
CA ALA A 664 22.21 11.01 37.56
C ALA A 664 22.99 10.19 36.55
N HIS A 665 22.96 8.87 36.64
CA HIS A 665 23.43 8.01 35.56
C HIS A 665 22.39 6.93 35.26
N ASP A 666 22.16 6.68 33.98
CA ASP A 666 21.26 5.64 33.49
C ASP A 666 22.00 4.78 32.46
N LEU A 667 21.62 3.51 32.33
CA LEU A 667 22.09 2.65 31.24
C LEU A 667 21.11 2.74 30.05
N TYR A 668 21.57 3.24 28.90
CA TYR A 668 20.76 3.38 27.69
C TYR A 668 21.45 2.71 26.50
N HIS A 669 20.83 1.65 25.94
CA HIS A 669 21.38 0.86 24.82
C HIS A 669 22.88 0.52 24.99
N ASP A 670 23.23 -0.09 26.12
CA ASP A 670 24.59 -0.56 26.45
C ASP A 670 25.64 0.54 26.66
N ALA A 671 25.23 1.81 26.80
CA ALA A 671 26.07 2.93 27.19
C ALA A 671 25.59 3.57 28.49
N TRP A 672 26.50 3.90 29.39
CA TRP A 672 26.18 4.72 30.56
C TRP A 672 25.99 6.17 30.10
N VAL A 673 24.94 6.82 30.58
CA VAL A 673 24.68 8.24 30.29
C VAL A 673 24.58 8.99 31.60
N ILE A 674 25.53 9.89 31.84
CA ILE A 674 25.49 10.77 33.01
C ILE A 674 24.73 12.05 32.64
N ARG A 675 23.75 12.42 33.45
CA ARG A 675 22.90 13.61 33.28
C ARG A 675 23.13 14.59 34.42
N LYS A 676 23.08 15.89 34.15
CA LYS A 676 22.91 16.90 35.21
C LYS A 676 21.46 16.85 35.69
N ARG A 677 21.24 16.82 37.00
CA ARG A 677 19.90 16.94 37.62
C ARG A 677 19.54 18.41 37.76
N TYR A 678 18.23 18.67 37.77
CA TYR A 678 17.69 19.99 38.05
C TYR A 678 17.87 20.34 39.53
N PRO A 679 18.00 21.64 39.89
CA PRO A 679 18.01 22.07 41.29
C PRO A 679 16.73 21.60 41.99
N THR A 680 16.83 21.13 43.23
CA THR A 680 15.70 20.56 44.00
C THR A 680 14.48 21.48 44.16
N ASP A 681 14.65 22.77 43.87
CA ASP A 681 13.63 23.82 44.02
C ASP A 681 12.75 24.00 42.75
N HIS A 682 12.98 23.20 41.71
CA HIS A 682 12.25 23.26 40.43
C HIS A 682 11.64 21.91 40.07
N ASP A 683 10.61 21.90 39.22
CA ASP A 683 9.98 20.68 38.72
C ASP A 683 10.60 20.21 37.38
N GLU A 684 10.20 19.02 36.92
CA GLU A 684 10.66 18.44 35.65
C GLU A 684 10.26 19.30 34.43
N SER A 685 9.15 20.03 34.53
CA SER A 685 8.68 20.93 33.48
C SER A 685 9.62 22.13 33.30
N TRP A 686 10.09 22.73 34.41
CA TRP A 686 11.10 23.78 34.40
C TRP A 686 12.41 23.28 33.79
N TRP A 687 12.86 22.08 34.16
CA TRP A 687 14.09 21.50 33.59
C TRP A 687 13.96 21.30 32.07
N THR A 688 12.83 20.76 31.61
CA THR A 688 12.55 20.59 30.18
C THR A 688 12.58 21.94 29.45
N ASN A 689 12.00 22.99 30.04
CA ASN A 689 12.02 24.34 29.50
C ASN A 689 13.43 24.97 29.51
N ALA A 690 14.20 24.78 30.57
CA ALA A 690 15.58 25.28 30.68
C ALA A 690 16.51 24.58 29.65
N MET A 691 16.36 23.26 29.51
CA MET A 691 17.01 22.43 28.51
C MET A 691 16.70 22.89 27.09
N GLN A 692 15.41 23.10 26.78
CA GLN A 692 14.96 23.64 25.52
C GLN A 692 15.55 25.04 25.28
N THR A 693 15.48 25.94 26.27
CA THR A 693 16.03 27.30 26.20
C THR A 693 17.53 27.32 25.93
N GLN A 694 18.28 26.39 26.52
CA GLN A 694 19.72 26.30 26.33
C GLN A 694 20.10 25.73 24.95
N GLN A 695 19.42 24.67 24.50
CA GLN A 695 19.58 24.14 23.15
C GLN A 695 19.30 25.22 22.11
N MET A 696 18.22 25.97 22.33
CA MET A 696 17.83 27.15 21.57
C MET A 696 18.90 28.25 21.53
N ALA A 697 19.54 28.56 22.67
CA ALA A 697 20.63 29.53 22.73
C ALA A 697 21.88 29.08 21.96
N ARG A 698 22.19 27.78 21.95
CA ARG A 698 23.28 27.21 21.15
C ARG A 698 23.02 27.34 19.65
N GLU A 699 21.81 26.97 19.23
CA GLU A 699 21.38 27.10 17.84
C GLU A 699 21.42 28.56 17.38
N ASP A 700 20.94 29.49 18.22
CA ASP A 700 21.04 30.94 17.98
C ASP A 700 22.49 31.41 17.82
N LYS A 701 23.39 30.96 18.68
CA LYS A 701 24.82 31.34 18.59
C LYS A 701 25.46 30.81 17.31
N ALA A 702 25.16 29.57 16.94
CA ALA A 702 25.66 28.96 15.69
C ALA A 702 25.07 29.66 14.45
N MET A 703 23.79 30.03 14.51
CA MET A 703 23.09 30.80 13.51
C MET A 703 23.71 32.20 13.35
N ALA A 704 23.89 32.95 14.45
CA ALA A 704 24.52 34.27 14.46
C ALA A 704 25.92 34.22 13.84
N ALA A 705 26.76 33.27 14.26
CA ALA A 705 28.09 33.07 13.69
C ALA A 705 28.05 32.73 12.18
N THR A 706 27.00 32.08 11.70
CA THR A 706 26.79 31.82 10.27
C THR A 706 26.38 33.09 9.52
N LEU A 707 25.49 33.89 10.09
CA LEU A 707 25.06 35.16 9.53
C LEU A 707 26.20 36.19 9.49
N GLU A 708 27.05 36.23 10.52
CA GLU A 708 28.28 37.05 10.54
C GLU A 708 29.26 36.62 9.44
N ARG A 709 29.41 35.31 9.20
CA ARG A 709 30.18 34.81 8.05
C ARG A 709 29.59 35.26 6.72
N TYR A 710 28.26 35.26 6.59
CA TYR A 710 27.58 35.76 5.39
C TYR A 710 27.83 37.26 5.19
N LEU A 711 27.76 38.07 6.24
CA LEU A 711 28.14 39.49 6.19
C LEU A 711 29.59 39.68 5.72
N ALA A 712 30.53 38.95 6.32
CA ALA A 712 31.94 39.04 5.97
C ALA A 712 32.21 38.64 4.50
N ASP A 713 31.51 37.63 3.99
CA ASP A 713 31.64 37.16 2.61
C ASP A 713 31.09 38.15 1.57
N MET A 714 30.14 39.00 1.94
CA MET A 714 29.60 40.04 1.07
C MET A 714 30.51 41.25 0.95
N GLY A 715 31.30 41.56 1.98
CA GLY A 715 32.32 42.62 1.95
C GLY A 715 33.53 42.28 1.07
N ARG A 716 33.66 41.03 0.59
CA ARG A 716 34.74 40.60 -0.30
C ARG A 716 34.35 40.82 -1.77
N PRO A 717 35.18 41.48 -2.61
CA PRO A 717 34.88 41.64 -4.03
C PRO A 717 34.70 40.27 -4.69
N TYR A 718 33.60 40.12 -5.44
CA TYR A 718 33.22 38.87 -6.08
C TYR A 718 34.30 38.44 -7.08
N ARG A 719 35.20 37.55 -6.65
CA ARG A 719 36.07 36.81 -7.58
C ARG A 719 35.16 35.85 -8.33
N ARG A 720 34.75 36.23 -9.56
CA ARG A 720 34.10 35.31 -10.51
C ARG A 720 34.88 34.00 -10.47
N ARG A 721 34.29 32.94 -9.91
CA ARG A 721 34.81 31.59 -10.14
C ARG A 721 34.85 31.44 -11.65
N ARG A 722 36.05 31.32 -12.23
CA ARG A 722 36.19 30.97 -13.64
C ARG A 722 35.30 29.73 -13.83
N PRO A 723 34.38 29.71 -14.81
CA PRO A 723 33.59 28.51 -15.05
C PRO A 723 34.55 27.35 -15.15
N CYS A 724 34.34 26.32 -14.33
CA CYS A 724 35.08 25.07 -14.46
C CYS A 724 34.97 24.70 -15.94
N ARG A 725 36.10 24.65 -16.65
CA ARG A 725 36.13 24.14 -18.02
C ARG A 725 35.37 22.82 -18.00
N PRO A 726 34.35 22.62 -18.85
CA PRO A 726 33.74 21.30 -18.96
C PRO A 726 34.87 20.34 -19.31
N SER A 727 35.06 19.31 -18.50
CA SER A 727 35.99 18.22 -18.76
C SER A 727 35.44 17.36 -19.89
N GLY A 728 35.32 17.93 -21.08
CA GLY A 728 35.03 17.23 -22.31
C GLY A 728 36.29 16.50 -22.78
N ARG A 729 36.50 15.28 -22.30
CA ARG A 729 37.19 14.26 -23.10
C ARG A 729 36.20 13.80 -24.17
N PHE A 730 36.09 14.56 -25.26
CA PHE A 730 35.61 14.01 -26.52
C PHE A 730 36.75 13.20 -27.13
N SER A 731 36.62 11.88 -27.08
CA SER A 731 37.41 10.96 -27.89
C SER A 731 37.15 11.28 -29.36
N ARG A 732 38.20 11.69 -30.09
CA ARG A 732 38.16 11.74 -31.55
C ARG A 732 37.98 10.31 -32.10
N PRO A 733 37.09 10.08 -33.08
CA PRO A 733 37.12 8.85 -33.85
C PRO A 733 38.35 8.86 -34.79
N SER A 734 39.09 7.76 -34.80
CA SER A 734 40.15 7.49 -35.78
C SER A 734 39.57 7.42 -37.20
N PRO A 735 40.25 7.94 -38.22
CA PRO A 735 39.88 7.69 -39.60
C PRO A 735 40.39 6.30 -40.00
N SER A 736 39.48 5.38 -40.30
CA SER A 736 39.82 4.13 -40.98
C SER A 736 39.84 4.35 -42.50
N ALA A 737 41.00 4.04 -43.08
CA ALA A 737 41.11 3.51 -44.43
C ALA A 737 40.66 2.05 -44.47
#